data_AF-A0A4R3M455-F1
#
_entry.id   AF-A0A4R3M455-F1
#
_cell.length_a   1.000
_cell.length_b   1.000
_cell.length_c   1.000
_cell.angle_alpha   90.00
_cell.angle_beta   90.00
_cell.angle_gamma   90.00
#
_symmetry.space_group_name_H-M   'P 1'
#
loop_
_entity.id
_entity.type
_entity.pdbx_description
1 polymer ?
#
loop_
_entity_poly.entity_id
_entity_poly.type
_entity_poly.pdbx_seq_one_letter_code
_entity_poly.pdbx_strand_id
1 'polypeptide(L)'
;MRRTAIALTAGGAAILAIAALLGVLLVLPQTVEWRRNLAGRVLTAYWGEPVTVHGGADLALWPQARFRFTDLASTTFQGAPVRLGSLDVVLAPWLRLPFDPTVFALRLENGRFEFPLTGDEESAPGTLLDTPVALFSLLPRLRLENVSFVLSDAQDGWEFDLNVSRLLSRLVGNVEDMSSTATLNGTPITLDFKFDRAPAPAEPGLLPFGAVIEFGATGFNGRIKARSPTAGFDRNLVMTMEAHATSIADLLALAGIARSVDGTADLRAQLLAAPNQMELRGLALDIDSSEGERLSLTGGISDLFGLTGVTLRAVLDIDPTAPPAISPRDIAVTRIAGELRDGSDGLMVVDATIDTNAFSQSLRELGPLTIEAIKRDPQGHVALEGITLLAGPEVEPAFRLTGRVGDLLGLSAIALDGTFNIPLKDVVVLPSDTGAQLGRLVGAAAVSDAGGELAFDHLSAELRGSTLISGRIALGSPAAGSDAKKEASDLLDIVLAVPKVDALAAALATTSRFSGPLSANLRLTRPDATARAEGRIDIGGTEIDVRLTSRLRDSRPFVTGTLSSPGIQAEELFLFASGTERPRLAIAGAHLPADGSKLDLPASFDIDIALDAKRIDGVRAAASGLKARLLLHQGAFSADPVTVTLGGGRIEAALTSDLRSQVRAKGSGTGWPLDRLFGRANGFEIAGTAAATFDLSVSLENKAPIVTTLDGHVLARVHDAKLGTGLLDLAGLGVLGGVFNPAVLSGESALRCARIPLRFTHGIGRTDPDIVVETASVMAVARGSVDLAGDRIDLAVVPRPLGAGPQMTGYAFTIKGTLGAPRIALDDGVHPAAARRATSCMSP
;
A
#
# COMPACT_ATOMS: atom_id res chain seq x y z
N MET A 1 76.89 -45.52 -48.60
CA MET A 1 76.62 -44.48 -47.57
C MET A 1 77.12 -43.08 -47.95
N ARG A 2 78.30 -42.90 -48.57
CA ARG A 2 78.82 -41.56 -48.94
C ARG A 2 78.06 -40.85 -50.09
N ARG A 3 77.53 -41.61 -51.07
CA ARG A 3 76.73 -41.06 -52.19
C ARG A 3 75.30 -40.67 -51.79
N THR A 4 74.68 -41.39 -50.84
CA THR A 4 73.37 -41.04 -50.30
C THR A 4 73.43 -39.82 -49.38
N ALA A 5 74.52 -39.66 -48.62
CA ALA A 5 74.75 -38.46 -47.80
C ALA A 5 74.96 -37.19 -48.65
N ILE A 6 75.66 -37.28 -49.78
CA ILE A 6 75.87 -36.14 -50.70
C ILE A 6 74.60 -35.80 -51.49
N ALA A 7 73.78 -36.80 -51.83
CA ALA A 7 72.48 -36.55 -52.48
C ALA A 7 71.46 -35.90 -51.53
N LEU A 8 71.49 -36.26 -50.24
CA LEU A 8 70.66 -35.62 -49.21
C LEU A 8 71.11 -34.18 -48.89
N THR A 9 72.42 -33.90 -48.87
CA THR A 9 72.91 -32.53 -48.66
C THR A 9 72.75 -31.65 -49.90
N ALA A 10 72.94 -32.19 -51.12
CA ALA A 10 72.67 -31.46 -52.36
C ALA A 10 71.16 -31.24 -52.59
N GLY A 11 70.32 -32.22 -52.26
CA GLY A 11 68.86 -32.07 -52.27
C GLY A 11 68.36 -31.06 -51.24
N GLY A 12 68.92 -31.09 -50.02
CA GLY A 12 68.65 -30.08 -48.98
C GLY A 12 69.11 -28.67 -49.39
N ALA A 13 70.28 -28.54 -50.01
CA ALA A 13 70.78 -27.25 -50.52
C ALA A 13 69.94 -26.72 -51.70
N ALA A 14 69.46 -27.59 -52.59
CA ALA A 14 68.58 -27.21 -53.69
C ALA A 14 67.19 -26.79 -53.20
N ILE A 15 66.63 -27.49 -52.20
CA ILE A 15 65.36 -27.09 -51.56
C ILE A 15 65.52 -25.75 -50.82
N LEU A 16 66.63 -25.54 -50.11
CA LEU A 16 66.94 -24.26 -49.48
C LEU A 16 67.13 -23.14 -50.51
N ALA A 17 67.79 -23.42 -51.64
CA ALA A 17 67.96 -22.45 -52.72
C ALA A 17 66.62 -22.12 -53.40
N ILE A 18 65.75 -23.11 -53.64
CA ILE A 18 64.41 -22.92 -54.20
C ILE A 18 63.51 -22.15 -53.21
N ALA A 19 63.56 -22.49 -51.92
CA ALA A 19 62.84 -21.76 -50.87
C ALA A 19 63.34 -20.32 -50.71
N ALA A 20 64.65 -20.10 -50.83
CA ALA A 20 65.24 -18.76 -50.86
C ALA A 20 64.81 -17.98 -52.11
N LEU A 21 64.78 -18.62 -53.29
CA LEU A 21 64.35 -18.00 -54.54
C LEU A 21 62.85 -17.66 -54.52
N LEU A 22 62.02 -18.57 -54.01
CA LEU A 22 60.59 -18.34 -53.74
C LEU A 22 60.39 -17.22 -52.72
N GLY A 23 61.21 -17.19 -51.66
CA GLY A 23 61.23 -16.12 -50.67
C GLY A 23 61.59 -14.76 -51.28
N VAL A 24 62.55 -14.72 -52.21
CA VAL A 24 62.91 -13.49 -52.95
C VAL A 24 61.79 -13.06 -53.90
N LEU A 25 61.18 -13.99 -54.64
CA LEU A 25 60.02 -13.73 -55.50
C LEU A 25 58.81 -13.20 -54.70
N LEU A 26 58.62 -13.71 -53.49
CA LEU A 26 57.62 -13.25 -52.53
C LEU A 26 57.89 -11.84 -51.99
N VAL A 27 59.09 -11.26 -52.17
CA VAL A 27 59.41 -9.90 -51.69
C VAL A 27 59.32 -8.85 -52.80
N LEU A 28 59.32 -9.24 -54.07
CA LEU A 28 59.30 -8.31 -55.21
C LEU A 28 58.03 -7.43 -55.29
N PRO A 29 58.13 -6.15 -55.71
CA PRO A 29 56.97 -5.25 -55.82
C PRO A 29 55.89 -5.73 -56.80
N GLN A 30 56.27 -6.49 -57.83
CA GLN A 30 55.34 -6.96 -58.87
C GLN A 30 54.42 -8.08 -58.39
N THR A 31 54.69 -8.71 -57.24
CA THR A 31 53.88 -9.81 -56.71
C THR A 31 52.84 -9.36 -55.69
N VAL A 32 52.67 -8.04 -55.47
CA VAL A 32 51.76 -7.47 -54.45
C VAL A 32 50.33 -8.00 -54.56
N GLU A 33 49.71 -8.02 -55.74
CA GLU A 33 48.34 -8.55 -55.90
C GLU A 33 48.24 -10.05 -55.62
N TRP A 34 49.24 -10.82 -56.06
CA TRP A 34 49.28 -12.25 -55.78
C TRP A 34 49.45 -12.50 -54.27
N ARG A 35 50.29 -11.71 -53.58
CA ARG A 35 50.46 -11.77 -52.12
C ARG A 35 49.19 -11.39 -51.38
N ARG A 36 48.46 -10.36 -51.83
CA ARG A 36 47.15 -9.99 -51.26
C ARG A 36 46.14 -11.12 -51.39
N ASN A 37 46.01 -11.71 -52.58
CA ASN A 37 45.07 -12.81 -52.84
C ASN A 37 45.44 -14.11 -52.13
N LEU A 38 46.74 -14.39 -51.97
CA LEU A 38 47.22 -15.52 -51.19
C LEU A 38 47.01 -15.27 -49.69
N ALA A 39 47.33 -14.07 -49.20
CA ALA A 39 47.10 -13.65 -47.82
C ALA A 39 45.63 -13.75 -47.44
N GLY A 40 44.73 -13.22 -48.27
CA GLY A 40 43.28 -13.31 -48.06
C GLY A 40 42.82 -14.77 -47.96
N ARG A 41 43.29 -15.66 -48.84
CA ARG A 41 42.96 -17.09 -48.77
C ARG A 41 43.53 -17.80 -47.54
N VAL A 42 44.76 -17.50 -47.14
CA VAL A 42 45.39 -18.09 -45.96
C VAL A 42 44.69 -17.60 -44.69
N LEU A 43 44.40 -16.30 -44.59
CA LEU A 43 43.65 -15.72 -43.48
C LEU A 43 42.22 -16.26 -43.44
N THR A 44 41.57 -16.43 -44.60
CA THR A 44 40.23 -17.06 -44.69
C THR A 44 40.27 -18.50 -44.17
N ALA A 45 41.26 -19.28 -44.58
CA ALA A 45 41.42 -20.65 -44.10
C ALA A 45 41.75 -20.73 -42.60
N TYR A 46 42.41 -19.71 -42.05
CA TYR A 46 42.81 -19.66 -40.64
C TYR A 46 41.71 -19.11 -39.72
N TRP A 47 40.98 -18.08 -40.15
CA TRP A 47 39.87 -17.48 -39.38
C TRP A 47 38.53 -18.17 -39.59
N GLY A 48 38.38 -19.01 -40.63
CA GLY A 48 37.13 -19.68 -40.96
C GLY A 48 36.14 -18.81 -41.74
N GLU A 49 36.40 -17.50 -41.86
CA GLU A 49 35.54 -16.50 -42.50
C GLU A 49 36.19 -15.83 -43.71
N PRO A 50 35.43 -15.33 -44.71
CA PRO A 50 35.99 -14.67 -45.88
C PRO A 50 36.77 -13.38 -45.54
N VAL A 51 38.09 -13.41 -45.78
CA VAL A 51 38.99 -12.26 -45.54
C VAL A 51 39.43 -11.64 -46.84
N THR A 52 39.22 -10.34 -46.94
CA THR A 52 39.73 -9.50 -48.04
C THR A 52 40.85 -8.58 -47.54
N VAL A 53 41.94 -8.51 -48.30
CA VAL A 53 43.09 -7.65 -48.01
C VAL A 53 43.15 -6.54 -49.06
N HIS A 54 42.73 -5.33 -48.70
CA HIS A 54 42.74 -4.18 -49.60
C HIS A 54 44.12 -3.47 -49.62
N GLY A 55 44.84 -3.51 -48.51
CA GLY A 55 46.14 -2.85 -48.33
C GLY A 55 47.35 -3.76 -48.66
N GLY A 56 48.49 -3.49 -48.03
CA GLY A 56 49.75 -4.22 -48.26
C GLY A 56 49.76 -5.60 -47.61
N ALA A 57 50.49 -6.54 -48.22
CA ALA A 57 50.82 -7.83 -47.64
C ALA A 57 52.34 -8.02 -47.75
N ASP A 58 53.03 -7.79 -46.64
CA ASP A 58 54.49 -7.82 -46.52
C ASP A 58 54.93 -9.05 -45.73
N LEU A 59 56.00 -9.67 -46.21
CA LEU A 59 56.60 -10.86 -45.61
C LEU A 59 58.07 -10.60 -45.34
N ALA A 60 58.45 -10.60 -44.06
CA ALA A 60 59.83 -10.57 -43.63
C ALA A 60 60.21 -11.95 -43.10
N LEU A 61 61.18 -12.61 -43.73
CA LEU A 61 61.60 -13.95 -43.34
C LEU A 61 62.82 -13.96 -42.40
N TRP A 62 63.50 -12.84 -42.15
CA TRP A 62 64.70 -12.82 -41.30
C TRP A 62 64.66 -11.66 -40.31
N PRO A 63 65.07 -11.85 -39.03
CA PRO A 63 65.58 -13.08 -38.40
C PRO A 63 64.50 -14.13 -38.05
N GLN A 64 63.22 -13.80 -38.20
CA GLN A 64 62.07 -14.66 -37.96
C GLN A 64 60.97 -14.35 -39.00
N ALA A 65 60.06 -15.29 -39.26
CA ALA A 65 58.93 -15.04 -40.14
C ALA A 65 57.95 -14.05 -39.49
N ARG A 66 57.75 -12.92 -40.15
CA ARG A 66 56.76 -11.89 -39.83
C ARG A 66 55.92 -11.60 -41.05
N PHE A 67 54.61 -11.68 -40.88
CA PHE A 67 53.62 -11.31 -41.87
C PHE A 67 52.95 -10.03 -41.42
N ARG A 68 52.96 -9.01 -42.27
CA ARG A 68 52.24 -7.76 -42.03
C ARG A 68 51.20 -7.56 -43.10
N PHE A 69 49.96 -7.35 -42.69
CA PHE A 69 48.84 -7.06 -43.55
C PHE A 69 48.27 -5.70 -43.17
N THR A 70 47.83 -4.91 -44.15
CA THR A 70 47.13 -3.64 -43.90
C THR A 70 45.79 -3.59 -44.62
N ASP A 71 44.85 -2.84 -44.04
CA ASP A 71 43.50 -2.62 -44.54
C ASP A 71 42.78 -3.94 -44.89
N LEU A 72 42.45 -4.68 -43.83
CA LEU A 72 41.75 -5.94 -43.86
C LEU A 72 40.26 -5.71 -43.63
N ALA A 73 39.43 -6.40 -44.41
CA ALA A 73 38.00 -6.47 -44.19
C ALA A 73 37.53 -7.92 -44.18
N SER A 74 36.70 -8.25 -43.20
CA SER A 74 36.02 -9.54 -43.08
C SER A 74 34.57 -9.29 -42.69
N THR A 75 33.75 -10.32 -42.76
CA THR A 75 32.47 -10.39 -42.05
C THR A 75 32.61 -11.40 -40.91
N THR A 76 31.90 -11.17 -39.81
CA THR A 76 31.69 -12.22 -38.80
C THR A 76 30.71 -13.27 -39.32
N PHE A 77 30.54 -14.36 -38.58
CA PHE A 77 29.58 -15.44 -38.88
C PHE A 77 28.14 -14.93 -39.07
N GLN A 78 27.76 -13.83 -38.41
CA GLN A 78 26.45 -13.19 -38.55
C GLN A 78 26.43 -11.99 -39.52
N GLY A 79 27.45 -11.84 -40.36
CA GLY A 79 27.52 -10.81 -41.39
C GLY A 79 27.92 -9.41 -40.90
N ALA A 80 28.30 -9.25 -39.62
CA ALA A 80 28.74 -7.97 -39.09
C ALA A 80 30.12 -7.60 -39.66
N PRO A 81 30.35 -6.34 -40.07
CA PRO A 81 31.59 -5.93 -40.70
C PRO A 81 32.74 -5.91 -39.68
N VAL A 82 33.85 -6.56 -40.03
CA VAL A 82 35.12 -6.45 -39.33
C VAL A 82 36.07 -5.64 -40.19
N ARG A 83 36.65 -4.58 -39.62
CA ARG A 83 37.70 -3.79 -40.29
C ARG A 83 38.93 -3.75 -39.42
N LEU A 84 40.09 -4.00 -40.01
CA LEU A 84 41.36 -3.97 -39.31
C LEU A 84 42.41 -3.23 -40.11
N GLY A 85 42.91 -2.11 -39.56
CA GLY A 85 43.88 -1.26 -40.23
C GLY A 85 45.22 -1.94 -40.45
N SER A 86 45.73 -2.68 -39.46
CA SER A 86 46.87 -3.59 -39.68
C SER A 86 46.90 -4.82 -38.77
N LEU A 87 47.45 -5.91 -39.30
CA LEU A 87 47.71 -7.17 -38.61
C LEU A 87 49.17 -7.56 -38.80
N ASP A 88 49.88 -7.75 -37.71
CA ASP A 88 51.27 -8.18 -37.66
C ASP A 88 51.33 -9.55 -36.95
N VAL A 89 51.62 -10.60 -37.71
CA VAL A 89 51.79 -11.98 -37.20
C VAL A 89 53.27 -12.31 -37.18
N VAL A 90 53.81 -12.66 -36.02
CA VAL A 90 55.20 -13.11 -35.86
C VAL A 90 55.17 -14.58 -35.48
N LEU A 91 55.83 -15.44 -36.26
CA LEU A 91 55.98 -16.85 -35.96
C LEU A 91 57.20 -17.10 -35.06
N ALA A 92 57.25 -18.30 -34.46
CA ALA A 92 58.41 -18.75 -33.70
C ALA A 92 59.72 -18.66 -34.53
N PRO A 93 60.89 -18.49 -33.89
CA PRO A 93 62.17 -18.49 -34.59
C PRO A 93 62.37 -19.76 -35.43
N TRP A 94 63.05 -19.65 -36.57
CA TRP A 94 63.25 -20.76 -37.53
C TRP A 94 63.77 -22.07 -36.92
N LEU A 95 64.56 -22.01 -35.85
CA LEU A 95 65.06 -23.20 -35.15
C LEU A 95 63.98 -23.97 -34.37
N ARG A 96 62.85 -23.32 -34.02
CA ARG A 96 61.74 -23.92 -33.26
C ARG A 96 60.54 -24.30 -34.13
N LEU A 97 60.35 -23.61 -35.26
CA LEU A 97 59.26 -23.87 -36.21
C LEU A 97 58.98 -25.35 -36.57
N PRO A 98 59.99 -26.24 -36.75
CA PRO A 98 59.74 -27.66 -37.06
C PRO A 98 59.17 -28.47 -35.88
N PHE A 99 59.34 -27.99 -34.66
CA PHE A 99 58.96 -28.68 -33.42
C PHE A 99 57.75 -28.02 -32.74
N ASP A 100 57.55 -26.72 -32.99
CA ASP A 100 56.50 -25.90 -32.43
C ASP A 100 56.15 -24.77 -33.42
N PRO A 101 55.18 -24.99 -34.33
CA PRO A 101 54.81 -24.03 -35.37
C PRO A 101 53.87 -22.91 -34.86
N THR A 102 53.82 -22.66 -33.55
CA THR A 102 52.88 -21.70 -32.94
C THR A 102 53.18 -20.25 -33.31
N VAL A 103 52.10 -19.44 -33.33
CA VAL A 103 52.19 -17.97 -33.43
C VAL A 103 52.87 -17.45 -32.16
N PHE A 104 53.93 -16.67 -32.34
CA PHE A 104 54.76 -16.18 -31.25
C PHE A 104 54.33 -14.82 -30.72
N ALA A 105 53.84 -13.94 -31.60
CA ALA A 105 53.24 -12.67 -31.23
C ALA A 105 52.22 -12.25 -32.29
N LEU A 106 51.14 -11.62 -31.83
CA LEU A 106 50.11 -11.01 -32.68
C LEU A 106 49.96 -9.54 -32.33
N ARG A 107 50.03 -8.65 -33.32
CA ARG A 107 49.75 -7.22 -33.13
C ARG A 107 48.62 -6.78 -34.05
N LEU A 108 47.60 -6.16 -33.46
CA LEU A 108 46.44 -5.58 -34.16
C LEU A 108 46.44 -4.07 -33.95
N GLU A 109 46.25 -3.31 -35.02
CA GLU A 109 46.14 -1.85 -34.95
C GLU A 109 44.92 -1.33 -35.72
N ASN A 110 44.23 -0.35 -35.13
CA ASN A 110 43.09 0.34 -35.74
C ASN A 110 42.01 -0.65 -36.21
N GLY A 111 41.59 -1.52 -35.28
CA GLY A 111 40.58 -2.55 -35.51
C GLY A 111 39.21 -2.13 -35.00
N ARG A 112 38.14 -2.50 -35.70
CA ARG A 112 36.76 -2.41 -35.23
C ARG A 112 36.06 -3.73 -35.49
N PHE A 113 35.58 -4.32 -34.41
CA PHE A 113 34.87 -5.59 -34.39
C PHE A 113 33.46 -5.33 -33.86
N GLU A 114 32.45 -5.74 -34.63
CA GLU A 114 31.04 -5.60 -34.26
C GLU A 114 30.44 -7.00 -34.05
N PHE A 115 29.80 -7.20 -32.90
CA PHE A 115 29.19 -8.46 -32.50
C PHE A 115 27.72 -8.23 -32.17
N PRO A 116 26.79 -8.90 -32.85
CA PRO A 116 25.41 -8.95 -32.39
C PRO A 116 25.33 -9.76 -31.08
N LEU A 117 24.49 -9.34 -30.14
CA LEU A 117 24.23 -10.06 -28.87
C LEU A 117 23.21 -11.20 -29.03
N THR A 118 22.67 -11.42 -30.24
CA THR A 118 21.67 -12.45 -30.52
C THR A 118 22.28 -13.86 -30.45
N GLY A 119 21.86 -14.65 -29.46
CA GLY A 119 22.28 -16.04 -29.30
C GLY A 119 21.59 -16.95 -30.30
N ASP A 120 22.22 -17.21 -31.45
CA ASP A 120 21.85 -18.34 -32.30
C ASP A 120 22.64 -19.59 -31.90
N GLU A 121 21.91 -20.70 -31.70
CA GLU A 121 22.40 -22.05 -31.34
C GLU A 121 23.44 -22.63 -32.34
N GLU A 122 23.60 -22.03 -33.53
CA GLU A 122 24.52 -22.50 -34.57
C GLU A 122 25.94 -21.91 -34.49
N SER A 123 26.27 -21.19 -33.42
CA SER A 123 27.62 -20.65 -33.22
C SER A 123 28.63 -21.80 -33.03
N ALA A 124 29.33 -22.17 -34.10
CA ALA A 124 30.33 -23.24 -34.09
C ALA A 124 31.51 -22.84 -33.18
N PRO A 125 31.81 -23.56 -32.09
CA PRO A 125 32.87 -23.18 -31.18
C PRO A 125 34.25 -23.31 -31.84
N GLY A 126 34.98 -22.21 -32.00
CA GLY A 126 36.44 -22.27 -32.19
C GLY A 126 37.11 -21.23 -33.09
N THR A 127 36.41 -20.20 -33.57
CA THR A 127 37.04 -19.12 -34.34
C THR A 127 37.56 -17.98 -33.43
N LEU A 128 38.62 -17.30 -33.86
CA LEU A 128 39.16 -16.10 -33.17
C LEU A 128 38.17 -14.92 -33.16
N LEU A 129 37.07 -15.01 -33.91
CA LEU A 129 36.04 -14.00 -34.06
C LEU A 129 34.71 -14.40 -33.39
N ASP A 130 34.64 -15.54 -32.70
CA ASP A 130 33.40 -15.98 -32.02
C ASP A 130 33.18 -15.21 -30.71
N THR A 131 34.26 -14.97 -29.96
CA THR A 131 34.18 -14.19 -28.72
C THR A 131 35.46 -13.36 -28.51
N PRO A 132 35.36 -12.15 -27.93
CA PRO A 132 36.53 -11.38 -27.52
C PRO A 132 37.46 -12.16 -26.59
N VAL A 133 36.90 -13.03 -25.73
CA VAL A 133 37.63 -13.83 -24.74
C VAL A 133 38.64 -14.79 -25.39
N ALA A 134 38.26 -15.44 -26.51
CA ALA A 134 39.15 -16.36 -27.22
C ALA A 134 40.41 -15.65 -27.77
N LEU A 135 40.28 -14.38 -28.20
CA LEU A 135 41.40 -13.58 -28.66
C LEU A 135 42.41 -13.30 -27.54
N PHE A 136 41.93 -13.01 -26.33
CA PHE A 136 42.76 -12.73 -25.16
C PHE A 136 43.38 -14.00 -24.56
N SER A 137 42.67 -15.14 -24.57
CA SER A 137 43.14 -16.34 -23.89
C SER A 137 44.11 -17.19 -24.73
N LEU A 138 44.02 -17.20 -26.07
CA LEU A 138 44.73 -18.19 -26.89
C LEU A 138 46.11 -17.75 -27.40
N LEU A 139 46.41 -16.45 -27.41
CA LEU A 139 47.59 -15.93 -28.09
C LEU A 139 48.66 -15.38 -27.13
N PRO A 140 49.89 -15.91 -27.13
CA PRO A 140 50.98 -15.34 -26.35
C PRO A 140 51.44 -14.00 -26.97
N ARG A 141 51.84 -13.05 -26.13
CA ARG A 141 52.41 -11.76 -26.55
C ARG A 141 51.49 -10.96 -27.49
N LEU A 142 50.19 -10.97 -27.21
CA LEU A 142 49.20 -10.13 -27.86
C LEU A 142 49.48 -8.63 -27.64
N ARG A 143 49.35 -7.82 -28.68
CA ARG A 143 49.37 -6.36 -28.62
C ARG A 143 48.20 -5.78 -29.40
N LEU A 144 47.34 -5.03 -28.71
CA LEU A 144 46.26 -4.28 -29.35
C LEU A 144 46.57 -2.79 -29.25
N GLU A 145 46.34 -2.05 -30.33
CA GLU A 145 46.43 -0.58 -30.34
C GLU A 145 45.24 0.00 -31.10
N ASN A 146 44.45 0.84 -30.42
CA ASN A 146 43.23 1.45 -30.95
C ASN A 146 42.29 0.40 -31.58
N VAL A 147 41.83 -0.55 -30.75
CA VAL A 147 40.91 -1.61 -31.18
C VAL A 147 39.57 -1.44 -30.47
N SER A 148 38.47 -1.35 -31.21
CA SER A 148 37.12 -1.26 -30.66
C SER A 148 36.36 -2.58 -30.83
N PHE A 149 35.66 -3.00 -29.78
CA PHE A 149 34.73 -4.12 -29.77
C PHE A 149 33.35 -3.57 -29.42
N VAL A 150 32.43 -3.59 -30.38
CA VAL A 150 31.04 -3.12 -30.20
C VAL A 150 30.15 -4.35 -30.11
N LEU A 151 29.51 -4.56 -28.98
CA LEU A 151 28.46 -5.56 -28.82
C LEU A 151 27.11 -4.84 -28.86
N SER A 152 26.18 -5.27 -29.71
CA SER A 152 24.90 -4.58 -29.85
C SER A 152 23.72 -5.53 -30.01
N ASP A 153 22.60 -5.16 -29.42
CA ASP A 153 21.27 -5.72 -29.65
C ASP A 153 20.36 -4.59 -30.17
N ALA A 154 20.10 -4.62 -31.47
CA ALA A 154 19.25 -3.62 -32.10
C ALA A 154 17.76 -3.76 -31.72
N GLN A 155 17.32 -4.94 -31.23
CA GLN A 155 15.92 -5.17 -30.86
C GLN A 155 15.60 -4.64 -29.47
N ASP A 156 16.52 -4.82 -28.53
CA ASP A 156 16.36 -4.44 -27.13
C ASP A 156 17.15 -3.19 -26.72
N GLY A 157 17.94 -2.60 -27.62
CA GLY A 157 18.60 -1.31 -27.42
C GLY A 157 19.87 -1.36 -26.57
N TRP A 158 20.40 -2.56 -26.35
CA TRP A 158 21.66 -2.77 -25.64
C TRP A 158 22.84 -2.52 -26.56
N GLU A 159 23.79 -1.68 -26.14
CA GLU A 159 25.03 -1.44 -26.87
C GLU A 159 26.17 -1.29 -25.87
N PHE A 160 27.25 -2.02 -26.09
CA PHE A 160 28.48 -2.00 -25.30
C PHE A 160 29.67 -1.74 -26.23
N ASP A 161 30.27 -0.56 -26.13
CA ASP A 161 31.44 -0.16 -26.92
C ASP A 161 32.71 -0.17 -26.06
N LEU A 162 33.50 -1.24 -26.20
CA LEU A 162 34.80 -1.39 -25.57
C LEU A 162 35.91 -0.92 -26.53
N ASN A 163 36.45 0.26 -26.28
CA ASN A 163 37.59 0.81 -27.00
C ASN A 163 38.90 0.57 -26.25
N VAL A 164 39.69 -0.41 -26.71
CA VAL A 164 41.02 -0.71 -26.20
C VAL A 164 42.05 0.24 -26.82
N SER A 165 42.52 1.21 -26.02
CA SER A 165 43.56 2.15 -26.47
C SER A 165 44.89 1.43 -26.67
N ARG A 166 45.27 0.61 -25.68
CA ARG A 166 46.48 -0.20 -25.74
C ARG A 166 46.33 -1.40 -24.81
N LEU A 167 46.62 -2.60 -25.33
CA LEU A 167 46.83 -3.81 -24.54
C LEU A 167 48.25 -4.33 -24.79
N LEU A 168 48.95 -4.66 -23.70
CA LEU A 168 50.28 -5.25 -23.75
C LEU A 168 50.30 -6.55 -22.98
N SER A 169 50.61 -7.64 -23.69
CA SER A 169 50.82 -8.96 -23.11
C SER A 169 52.30 -9.25 -22.90
N ARG A 170 52.66 -9.76 -21.72
CA ARG A 170 54.01 -10.17 -21.35
C ARG A 170 53.97 -11.55 -20.72
N LEU A 171 54.76 -12.47 -21.26
CA LEU A 171 54.98 -13.77 -20.64
C LEU A 171 56.04 -13.66 -19.55
N VAL A 172 55.65 -13.88 -18.29
CA VAL A 172 56.55 -13.91 -17.11
C VAL A 172 56.54 -15.32 -16.53
N GLY A 173 57.58 -16.10 -16.81
CA GLY A 173 57.58 -17.53 -16.49
C GLY A 173 56.55 -18.28 -17.32
N ASN A 174 55.59 -18.93 -16.66
CA ASN A 174 54.45 -19.63 -17.30
C ASN A 174 53.13 -18.86 -17.16
N VAL A 175 53.17 -17.58 -16.78
CA VAL A 175 51.97 -16.74 -16.64
C VAL A 175 52.01 -15.65 -17.71
N GLU A 176 50.93 -15.54 -18.47
CA GLU A 176 50.73 -14.43 -19.40
C GLU A 176 50.07 -13.28 -18.64
N ASP A 177 50.80 -12.18 -18.46
CA ASP A 177 50.34 -10.97 -17.80
C ASP A 177 49.97 -9.92 -18.86
N MET A 178 48.70 -9.54 -18.91
CA MET A 178 48.17 -8.56 -19.85
C MET A 178 47.63 -7.37 -19.08
N SER A 179 48.02 -6.17 -19.50
CA SER A 179 47.45 -4.93 -18.95
C SER A 179 46.93 -4.07 -20.10
N SER A 180 45.74 -3.50 -19.89
CA SER A 180 45.04 -2.73 -20.90
C SER A 180 44.41 -1.47 -20.31
N THR A 181 44.58 -0.35 -21.01
CA THR A 181 43.77 0.85 -20.80
C THR A 181 42.72 0.93 -21.90
N ALA A 182 41.46 0.96 -21.51
CA ALA A 182 40.33 0.99 -22.41
C ALA A 182 39.28 2.01 -21.96
N THR A 183 38.29 2.25 -22.79
CA THR A 183 37.05 2.90 -22.38
C THR A 183 35.88 1.98 -22.71
N LEU A 184 34.97 1.76 -21.78
CA LEU A 184 33.71 1.06 -22.01
C LEU A 184 32.58 2.09 -22.00
N ASN A 185 31.84 2.20 -23.10
CA ASN A 185 30.79 3.21 -23.29
C ASN A 185 31.30 4.65 -23.05
N GLY A 186 32.54 4.93 -23.45
CA GLY A 186 33.23 6.20 -23.22
C GLY A 186 33.81 6.40 -21.81
N THR A 187 33.51 5.52 -20.86
CA THR A 187 34.02 5.58 -19.49
C THR A 187 35.37 4.88 -19.38
N PRO A 188 36.43 5.55 -18.86
CA PRO A 188 37.75 4.93 -18.72
C PRO A 188 37.74 3.73 -17.78
N ILE A 189 38.37 2.63 -18.23
CA ILE A 189 38.58 1.42 -17.45
C ILE A 189 40.01 0.90 -17.58
N THR A 190 40.46 0.20 -16.54
CA THR A 190 41.67 -0.62 -16.54
C THR A 190 41.28 -2.09 -16.53
N LEU A 191 41.91 -2.89 -17.37
CA LEU A 191 41.71 -4.33 -17.44
C LEU A 191 43.08 -5.01 -17.32
N ASP A 192 43.26 -5.80 -16.27
CA ASP A 192 44.47 -6.57 -16.02
C ASP A 192 44.12 -8.06 -16.00
N PHE A 193 44.85 -8.87 -16.74
CA PHE A 193 44.60 -10.29 -16.91
C PHE A 193 45.87 -11.09 -16.62
N LYS A 194 45.74 -12.18 -15.89
CA LYS A 194 46.82 -13.14 -15.64
C LYS A 194 46.33 -14.53 -15.96
N PHE A 195 46.96 -15.20 -16.93
CA PHE A 195 46.58 -16.55 -17.37
C PHE A 195 47.72 -17.55 -17.19
N ASP A 196 47.45 -18.68 -16.57
CA ASP A 196 48.38 -19.80 -16.51
C ASP A 196 48.50 -20.46 -17.89
N ARG A 197 49.72 -20.51 -18.43
CA ARG A 197 50.06 -21.20 -19.68
C ARG A 197 50.52 -22.65 -19.46
N ALA A 198 50.83 -23.00 -18.22
CA ALA A 198 51.20 -24.35 -17.83
C ALA A 198 50.28 -24.83 -16.70
N PRO A 199 49.94 -26.13 -16.64
CA PRO A 199 49.07 -26.65 -15.60
C PRO A 199 49.73 -26.53 -14.23
N ALA A 200 48.96 -26.10 -13.23
CA ALA A 200 49.33 -26.19 -11.83
C ALA A 200 49.48 -27.67 -11.41
N PRO A 201 50.23 -27.95 -10.33
CA PRO A 201 50.31 -29.30 -9.75
C PRO A 201 48.93 -29.89 -9.51
N ALA A 202 48.74 -31.18 -9.79
CA ALA A 202 47.45 -31.84 -9.64
C ALA A 202 47.02 -31.86 -8.16
N GLU A 203 46.01 -31.06 -7.83
CA GLU A 203 45.34 -31.05 -6.53
C GLU A 203 43.92 -31.64 -6.67
N PRO A 204 43.49 -32.53 -5.75
CA PRO A 204 42.15 -33.11 -5.82
C PRO A 204 41.06 -32.03 -5.81
N GLY A 205 40.24 -32.00 -6.86
CA GLY A 205 39.12 -31.05 -6.99
C GLY A 205 39.47 -29.68 -7.56
N LEU A 206 40.74 -29.41 -7.91
CA LEU A 206 41.16 -28.15 -8.52
C LEU A 206 41.48 -28.34 -10.02
N LEU A 207 40.88 -27.50 -10.87
CA LEU A 207 41.20 -27.51 -12.30
C LEU A 207 42.62 -26.95 -12.56
N PRO A 208 43.36 -27.51 -13.52
CA PRO A 208 44.80 -27.29 -13.68
C PRO A 208 45.20 -25.88 -14.14
N PHE A 209 44.35 -25.13 -14.85
CA PHE A 209 44.69 -23.80 -15.34
C PHE A 209 43.91 -22.72 -14.57
N GLY A 210 44.62 -21.68 -14.10
CA GLY A 210 44.03 -20.52 -13.43
C GLY A 210 44.11 -19.24 -14.24
N ALA A 211 43.10 -18.39 -14.07
CA ALA A 211 43.12 -17.01 -14.54
C ALA A 211 42.65 -16.05 -13.46
N VAL A 212 43.21 -14.85 -13.46
CA VAL A 212 42.75 -13.72 -12.65
C VAL A 212 42.51 -12.54 -13.58
N ILE A 213 41.31 -11.99 -13.53
CA ILE A 213 40.92 -10.77 -14.24
C ILE A 213 40.62 -9.73 -13.18
N GLU A 214 41.34 -8.62 -13.20
CA GLU A 214 41.09 -7.45 -12.36
C GLU A 214 40.62 -6.33 -13.28
N PHE A 215 39.50 -5.70 -12.93
CA PHE A 215 38.97 -4.56 -13.66
C PHE A 215 38.65 -3.41 -12.72
N GLY A 216 38.92 -2.20 -13.17
CA GLY A 216 38.74 -0.99 -12.38
C GLY A 216 38.20 0.14 -13.22
N ALA A 217 37.28 0.90 -12.64
CA ALA A 217 36.77 2.16 -13.15
C ALA A 217 36.71 3.17 -12.00
N THR A 218 36.36 4.42 -12.29
CA THR A 218 36.02 5.37 -11.21
C THR A 218 34.88 4.80 -10.38
N GLY A 219 35.06 4.74 -9.06
CA GLY A 219 34.01 4.28 -8.14
C GLY A 219 33.71 2.78 -8.16
N PHE A 220 34.47 1.97 -8.91
CA PHE A 220 34.19 0.55 -9.09
C PHE A 220 35.47 -0.27 -9.26
N ASN A 221 35.56 -1.40 -8.56
CA ASN A 221 36.58 -2.41 -8.81
C ASN A 221 35.96 -3.80 -8.79
N GLY A 222 36.59 -4.72 -9.50
CA GLY A 222 36.19 -6.12 -9.42
C GLY A 222 37.29 -7.06 -9.85
N ARG A 223 37.08 -8.30 -9.47
CA ARG A 223 38.02 -9.40 -9.63
C ARG A 223 37.26 -10.66 -9.98
N ILE A 224 37.69 -11.31 -11.05
CA ILE A 224 37.23 -12.64 -11.44
C ILE A 224 38.41 -13.60 -11.33
N LYS A 225 38.23 -14.70 -10.61
CA LYS A 225 39.16 -15.83 -10.59
C LYS A 225 38.53 -16.96 -11.36
N ALA A 226 39.11 -17.36 -12.48
CA ALA A 226 38.61 -18.46 -13.30
C ALA A 226 39.52 -19.68 -13.21
N ARG A 227 38.93 -20.86 -13.32
CA ARG A 227 39.61 -22.16 -13.34
C ARG A 227 39.09 -22.98 -14.52
N SER A 228 40.00 -23.64 -15.24
CA SER A 228 39.71 -24.35 -16.50
C SER A 228 40.48 -25.67 -16.62
N PRO A 229 39.91 -26.70 -17.28
CA PRO A 229 40.63 -27.93 -17.65
C PRO A 229 41.64 -27.70 -18.78
N THR A 230 41.51 -26.62 -19.56
CA THR A 230 42.37 -26.30 -20.71
C THR A 230 43.04 -24.94 -20.54
N ALA A 231 44.21 -24.77 -21.16
CA ALA A 231 44.90 -23.47 -21.23
C ALA A 231 44.15 -22.42 -22.06
N GLY A 232 43.12 -22.82 -22.81
CA GLY A 232 42.32 -21.94 -23.67
C GLY A 232 41.12 -21.30 -22.98
N PHE A 233 40.75 -21.75 -21.78
CA PHE A 233 39.58 -21.28 -21.04
C PHE A 233 38.29 -21.33 -21.89
N ASP A 234 38.12 -22.41 -22.67
CA ASP A 234 37.09 -22.57 -23.68
C ASP A 234 35.89 -23.42 -23.23
N ARG A 235 35.99 -24.13 -22.10
CA ARG A 235 34.94 -25.03 -21.61
C ARG A 235 35.05 -25.34 -20.12
N ASN A 236 33.91 -25.62 -19.49
CA ASN A 236 33.80 -26.07 -18.09
C ASN A 236 34.54 -25.14 -17.11
N LEU A 237 34.27 -23.84 -17.23
CA LEU A 237 34.89 -22.80 -16.42
C LEU A 237 34.23 -22.74 -15.05
N VAL A 238 35.04 -22.60 -14.01
CA VAL A 238 34.57 -22.21 -12.68
C VAL A 238 35.11 -20.83 -12.37
N MET A 239 34.24 -19.85 -12.23
CA MET A 239 34.57 -18.44 -12.03
C MET A 239 34.05 -17.98 -10.68
N THR A 240 34.89 -17.34 -9.88
CA THR A 240 34.49 -16.62 -8.66
C THR A 240 34.62 -15.14 -8.92
N MET A 241 33.52 -14.41 -8.69
CA MET A 241 33.39 -12.98 -8.95
C MET A 241 33.29 -12.25 -7.61
N GLU A 242 34.09 -11.20 -7.45
CA GLU A 242 34.02 -10.27 -6.34
C GLU A 242 34.06 -8.86 -6.95
N ALA A 243 33.09 -8.01 -6.63
CA ALA A 243 33.08 -6.63 -7.09
C ALA A 243 32.60 -5.69 -5.98
N HIS A 244 33.15 -4.49 -5.97
CA HIS A 244 32.80 -3.44 -5.02
C HIS A 244 32.63 -2.12 -5.78
N ALA A 245 31.47 -1.49 -5.59
CA ALA A 245 31.16 -0.16 -6.09
C ALA A 245 31.04 0.81 -4.91
N THR A 246 31.80 1.90 -4.94
CA THR A 246 31.60 3.05 -4.04
C THR A 246 30.58 4.05 -4.61
N SER A 247 30.24 3.93 -5.89
CA SER A 247 29.13 4.63 -6.54
C SER A 247 28.46 3.67 -7.53
N ILE A 248 27.22 3.29 -7.25
CA ILE A 248 26.38 2.52 -8.17
C ILE A 248 26.11 3.34 -9.43
N ALA A 249 25.97 4.67 -9.32
CA ALA A 249 25.74 5.52 -10.48
C ALA A 249 26.91 5.48 -11.48
N ASP A 250 28.16 5.36 -11.01
CA ASP A 250 29.33 5.15 -11.87
C ASP A 250 29.30 3.78 -12.56
N LEU A 251 28.87 2.73 -11.86
CA LEU A 251 28.67 1.39 -12.43
C LEU A 251 27.56 1.37 -13.48
N LEU A 252 26.43 2.03 -13.22
CA LEU A 252 25.33 2.15 -14.19
C LEU A 252 25.79 2.88 -15.46
N ALA A 253 26.50 4.00 -15.30
CA ALA A 253 27.06 4.73 -16.44
C ALA A 253 28.04 3.87 -17.26
N LEU A 254 28.84 3.02 -16.59
CA LEU A 254 29.72 2.06 -17.25
C LEU A 254 28.93 1.05 -18.10
N ALA A 255 27.80 0.57 -17.58
CA ALA A 255 26.87 -0.30 -18.30
C ALA A 255 26.01 0.45 -19.36
N GLY A 256 26.19 1.76 -19.51
CA GLY A 256 25.36 2.59 -20.39
C GLY A 256 23.96 2.88 -19.82
N ILE A 257 23.69 2.51 -18.58
CA ILE A 257 22.42 2.72 -17.90
C ILE A 257 22.39 4.12 -17.26
N ALA A 258 21.22 4.75 -17.24
CA ALA A 258 21.00 6.06 -16.64
C ALA A 258 21.37 6.05 -15.15
N ARG A 259 21.93 7.16 -14.67
CA ARG A 259 22.36 7.35 -13.27
C ARG A 259 21.18 7.68 -12.35
N SER A 260 20.18 6.81 -12.28
CA SER A 260 18.94 7.03 -11.53
C SER A 260 19.05 6.75 -10.04
N VAL A 261 19.97 5.87 -9.63
CA VAL A 261 20.21 5.50 -8.22
C VAL A 261 21.71 5.57 -7.93
N ASP A 262 22.08 6.02 -6.74
CA ASP A 262 23.46 6.03 -6.25
C ASP A 262 23.57 5.42 -4.86
N GLY A 263 24.77 5.00 -4.49
CA GLY A 263 25.03 4.23 -3.28
C GLY A 263 26.27 3.36 -3.40
N THR A 264 26.45 2.46 -2.44
CA THR A 264 27.53 1.47 -2.46
C THR A 264 26.98 0.08 -2.72
N ALA A 265 27.73 -0.76 -3.43
CA ALA A 265 27.34 -2.13 -3.69
C ALA A 265 28.51 -3.11 -3.52
N ASP A 266 28.21 -4.28 -2.97
CA ASP A 266 29.13 -5.41 -2.86
C ASP A 266 28.50 -6.64 -3.55
N LEU A 267 29.24 -7.24 -4.47
CA LEU A 267 28.82 -8.44 -5.19
C LEU A 267 29.80 -9.58 -4.96
N ARG A 268 29.27 -10.75 -4.61
CA ARG A 268 29.98 -12.03 -4.64
C ARG A 268 29.14 -13.07 -5.34
N ALA A 269 29.74 -13.84 -6.23
CA ALA A 269 29.07 -14.93 -6.91
C ALA A 269 30.07 -15.98 -7.43
N GLN A 270 29.59 -17.19 -7.68
CA GLN A 270 30.31 -18.21 -8.42
C GLN A 270 29.52 -18.56 -9.69
N LEU A 271 30.19 -18.55 -10.84
CA LEU A 271 29.61 -18.87 -12.13
C LEU A 271 30.29 -20.12 -12.69
N LEU A 272 29.51 -21.15 -13.00
CA LEU A 272 29.97 -22.38 -13.62
C LEU A 272 29.49 -22.39 -15.08
N ALA A 273 30.40 -22.28 -16.03
CA ALA A 273 30.06 -22.24 -17.45
C ALA A 273 30.47 -23.56 -18.15
N ALA A 274 29.48 -24.36 -18.52
CA ALA A 274 29.61 -25.52 -19.39
C ALA A 274 29.10 -25.17 -20.81
N PRO A 275 29.41 -25.96 -21.85
CA PRO A 275 29.08 -25.61 -23.23
C PRO A 275 27.60 -25.21 -23.49
N ASN A 276 26.65 -25.85 -22.79
CA ASN A 276 25.21 -25.62 -22.99
C ASN A 276 24.48 -25.28 -21.68
N GLN A 277 25.21 -24.89 -20.63
CA GLN A 277 24.61 -24.61 -19.32
C GLN A 277 25.47 -23.61 -18.57
N MET A 278 24.84 -22.60 -17.98
CA MET A 278 25.53 -21.63 -17.15
C MET A 278 24.87 -21.52 -15.78
N GLU A 279 25.56 -21.95 -14.73
CA GLU A 279 25.01 -22.01 -13.37
C GLU A 279 25.60 -20.89 -12.50
N LEU A 280 24.73 -20.14 -11.81
CA LEU A 280 25.09 -19.13 -10.82
C LEU A 280 24.87 -19.68 -9.40
N ARG A 281 25.93 -19.72 -8.58
CA ARG A 281 25.89 -20.17 -7.18
C ARG A 281 26.35 -19.09 -6.22
N GLY A 282 25.76 -19.10 -5.03
CA GLY A 282 26.21 -18.26 -3.93
C GLY A 282 26.24 -16.78 -4.28
N LEU A 283 25.27 -16.31 -5.07
CA LEU A 283 25.03 -14.90 -5.29
C LEU A 283 24.80 -14.26 -3.92
N ALA A 284 25.53 -13.20 -3.64
CA ALA A 284 25.32 -12.28 -2.55
C ALA A 284 25.60 -10.88 -3.09
N LEU A 285 24.54 -10.12 -3.27
CA LEU A 285 24.57 -8.73 -3.70
C LEU A 285 23.94 -7.90 -2.58
N ASP A 286 24.73 -7.01 -2.00
CA ASP A 286 24.28 -6.05 -1.00
C ASP A 286 24.45 -4.64 -1.56
N ILE A 287 23.38 -3.84 -1.49
CA ILE A 287 23.32 -2.46 -1.99
C ILE A 287 22.84 -1.57 -0.85
N ASP A 288 23.62 -0.54 -0.52
CA ASP A 288 23.24 0.55 0.37
C ASP A 288 23.03 1.80 -0.49
N SER A 289 21.78 2.24 -0.61
CA SER A 289 21.40 3.45 -1.33
C SER A 289 21.84 4.71 -0.56
N SER A 290 22.13 5.80 -1.30
CA SER A 290 22.38 7.11 -0.69
C SER A 290 21.14 7.70 0.02
N GLU A 291 19.94 7.23 -0.32
CA GLU A 291 18.68 7.65 0.31
C GLU A 291 18.37 6.86 1.61
N GLY A 292 19.16 5.83 1.92
CA GLY A 292 19.10 5.08 3.17
C GLY A 292 18.51 3.67 3.06
N GLU A 293 18.00 3.29 1.88
CA GLU A 293 17.50 1.94 1.65
C GLU A 293 18.62 0.91 1.57
N ARG A 294 18.31 -0.33 1.94
CA ARG A 294 19.22 -1.48 1.80
C ARG A 294 18.55 -2.61 1.03
N LEU A 295 19.17 -3.03 -0.06
CA LEU A 295 18.77 -4.21 -0.82
C LEU A 295 19.79 -5.32 -0.62
N SER A 296 19.33 -6.50 -0.22
CA SER A 296 20.12 -7.73 -0.19
C SER A 296 19.49 -8.78 -1.08
N LEU A 297 20.25 -9.30 -2.02
CA LEU A 297 19.86 -10.36 -2.94
C LEU A 297 20.82 -11.54 -2.78
N THR A 298 20.29 -12.70 -2.41
CA THR A 298 21.09 -13.90 -2.17
C THR A 298 20.53 -15.12 -2.88
N GLY A 299 21.37 -16.08 -3.28
CA GLY A 299 20.90 -17.36 -3.82
C GLY A 299 21.66 -17.89 -5.03
N GLY A 300 20.94 -18.44 -6.00
CA GLY A 300 21.52 -19.00 -7.21
C GLY A 300 20.50 -19.32 -8.32
N ILE A 301 21.02 -19.65 -9.49
CA ILE A 301 20.28 -20.04 -10.69
C ILE A 301 20.98 -21.24 -11.30
N SER A 302 20.25 -22.35 -11.49
CA SER A 302 20.84 -23.62 -11.96
C SER A 302 21.20 -23.59 -13.44
N ASP A 303 20.43 -22.85 -14.24
CA ASP A 303 20.75 -22.53 -15.62
C ASP A 303 20.27 -21.12 -15.99
N LEU A 304 21.21 -20.21 -16.26
CA LEU A 304 20.96 -18.82 -16.62
C LEU A 304 20.38 -18.67 -18.02
N PHE A 305 20.66 -19.60 -18.94
CA PHE A 305 20.15 -19.52 -20.31
C PHE A 305 18.64 -19.82 -20.36
N GLY A 306 18.22 -20.91 -19.71
CA GLY A 306 16.80 -21.23 -19.56
C GLY A 306 16.09 -20.52 -18.41
N LEU A 307 16.81 -19.76 -17.58
CA LEU A 307 16.34 -19.21 -16.30
C LEU A 307 15.65 -20.27 -15.42
N THR A 308 16.20 -21.49 -15.39
CA THR A 308 15.64 -22.63 -14.63
C THR A 308 16.40 -22.89 -13.34
N GLY A 309 15.71 -23.50 -12.37
CA GLY A 309 16.24 -23.78 -11.04
C GLY A 309 16.68 -22.52 -10.30
N VAL A 310 15.89 -21.44 -10.43
CA VAL A 310 16.06 -20.16 -9.74
C VAL A 310 15.71 -20.33 -8.26
N THR A 311 16.57 -19.81 -7.39
CA THR A 311 16.30 -19.70 -5.95
C THR A 311 16.99 -18.44 -5.46
N LEU A 312 16.28 -17.31 -5.51
CA LEU A 312 16.82 -16.01 -5.12
C LEU A 312 15.96 -15.41 -4.00
N ARG A 313 16.57 -14.98 -2.91
CA ARG A 313 15.91 -14.25 -1.84
C ARG A 313 16.26 -12.77 -1.94
N ALA A 314 15.24 -11.92 -2.05
CA ALA A 314 15.38 -10.47 -2.08
C ALA A 314 14.81 -9.87 -0.80
N VAL A 315 15.54 -8.94 -0.18
CA VAL A 315 15.12 -8.17 0.99
C VAL A 315 15.46 -6.70 0.74
N LEU A 316 14.45 -5.84 0.77
CA LEU A 316 14.56 -4.39 0.63
C LEU A 316 14.07 -3.74 1.94
N ASP A 317 14.99 -3.19 2.72
CA ASP A 317 14.68 -2.31 3.86
C ASP A 317 14.62 -0.86 3.37
N ILE A 318 13.49 -0.17 3.57
CA ILE A 318 13.28 1.19 3.06
C ILE A 318 13.47 2.21 4.19
N ASP A 319 12.58 2.17 5.19
CA ASP A 319 12.69 2.98 6.41
C ASP A 319 12.39 2.12 7.65
N PRO A 320 13.38 1.43 8.21
CA PRO A 320 13.19 0.60 9.40
C PRO A 320 12.97 1.44 10.68
N THR A 321 13.07 2.77 10.61
CA THR A 321 12.96 3.68 11.76
C THR A 321 11.64 4.45 11.83
N ALA A 322 10.77 4.27 10.82
CA ALA A 322 9.46 4.90 10.78
C ALA A 322 8.67 4.67 12.08
N PRO A 323 8.18 5.73 12.76
CA PRO A 323 7.40 5.57 13.98
C PRO A 323 6.05 4.89 13.69
N PRO A 324 5.43 4.23 14.68
CA PRO A 324 4.13 3.58 14.49
C PRO A 324 3.06 4.55 13.99
N ALA A 325 2.31 4.15 12.96
CA ALA A 325 1.30 5.01 12.36
C ALA A 325 0.16 5.33 13.34
N ILE A 326 -0.14 6.62 13.54
CA ILE A 326 -1.28 7.10 14.34
C ILE A 326 -2.45 7.58 13.46
N SER A 327 -2.21 7.73 12.16
CA SER A 327 -3.18 8.08 11.12
C SER A 327 -3.00 7.18 9.89
N PRO A 328 -4.05 6.90 9.09
CA PRO A 328 -3.90 6.17 7.82
C PRO A 328 -2.94 6.82 6.83
N ARG A 329 -2.64 8.12 7.01
CA ARG A 329 -1.69 8.87 6.18
C ARG A 329 -0.24 8.69 6.58
N ASP A 330 0.00 8.23 7.81
CA ASP A 330 1.35 8.02 8.32
C ASP A 330 1.85 6.62 7.94
N ILE A 331 1.03 5.81 7.25
CA ILE A 331 1.38 4.46 6.84
C ILE A 331 2.42 4.53 5.73
N ALA A 332 3.62 4.04 6.03
CA ALA A 332 4.74 3.94 5.11
C ALA A 332 5.23 2.49 5.05
N VAL A 333 5.67 2.05 3.86
CA VAL A 333 6.31 0.75 3.68
C VAL A 333 7.72 0.81 4.28
N THR A 334 8.03 -0.11 5.19
CA THR A 334 9.30 -0.15 5.92
C THR A 334 10.21 -1.26 5.42
N ARG A 335 9.66 -2.39 4.95
CA ARG A 335 10.39 -3.50 4.35
C ARG A 335 9.56 -4.26 3.32
N ILE A 336 10.21 -4.73 2.27
CA ILE A 336 9.70 -5.72 1.31
C ILE A 336 10.65 -6.91 1.29
N ALA A 337 10.16 -8.14 1.38
CA ALA A 337 10.99 -9.33 1.24
C ALA A 337 10.25 -10.43 0.49
N GLY A 338 10.98 -11.35 -0.14
CA GLY A 338 10.40 -12.53 -0.79
C GLY A 338 11.45 -13.44 -1.41
N GLU A 339 11.03 -14.62 -1.82
CA GLU A 339 11.87 -15.60 -2.54
C GLU A 339 11.35 -15.83 -3.95
N LEU A 340 12.20 -15.63 -4.95
CA LEU A 340 11.97 -16.02 -6.33
C LEU A 340 12.37 -17.49 -6.51
N ARG A 341 11.45 -18.30 -7.02
CA ARG A 341 11.63 -19.71 -7.34
C ARG A 341 11.17 -20.03 -8.75
N ASP A 342 11.70 -21.11 -9.30
CA ASP A 342 11.24 -21.66 -10.56
C ASP A 342 9.81 -22.23 -10.45
N GLY A 343 8.98 -21.98 -11.46
CA GLY A 343 7.60 -22.45 -11.59
C GLY A 343 7.37 -23.20 -12.90
N SER A 344 6.18 -23.77 -13.11
CA SER A 344 5.90 -24.51 -14.36
C SER A 344 5.90 -23.63 -15.60
N ASP A 345 5.49 -22.35 -15.46
CA ASP A 345 5.21 -21.43 -16.58
C ASP A 345 5.83 -20.03 -16.36
N GLY A 346 6.83 -19.93 -15.47
CA GLY A 346 7.53 -18.69 -15.16
C GLY A 346 8.02 -18.62 -13.71
N LEU A 347 8.50 -17.45 -13.29
CA LEU A 347 9.04 -17.24 -11.94
C LEU A 347 7.91 -17.12 -10.91
N MET A 348 8.06 -17.78 -9.78
CA MET A 348 7.15 -17.66 -8.63
C MET A 348 7.81 -16.81 -7.55
N VAL A 349 7.09 -15.85 -6.99
CA VAL A 349 7.47 -15.17 -5.74
C VAL A 349 6.75 -15.88 -4.58
N VAL A 350 7.51 -16.54 -3.72
CA VAL A 350 6.99 -17.23 -2.54
C VAL A 350 7.43 -16.52 -1.26
N ASP A 351 6.64 -16.69 -0.21
CA ASP A 351 6.90 -16.12 1.12
C ASP A 351 7.15 -14.60 1.09
N ALA A 352 6.42 -13.89 0.24
CA ALA A 352 6.56 -12.44 0.12
C ALA A 352 5.93 -11.74 1.33
N THR A 353 6.62 -10.74 1.88
CA THR A 353 6.16 -9.93 3.00
C THR A 353 6.32 -8.45 2.68
N ILE A 354 5.28 -7.67 2.94
CA ILE A 354 5.29 -6.21 2.89
C ILE A 354 5.03 -5.71 4.30
N ASP A 355 6.07 -5.18 4.94
CA ASP A 355 5.98 -4.57 6.25
C ASP A 355 5.72 -3.06 6.10
N THR A 356 4.79 -2.55 6.90
CA THR A 356 4.57 -1.12 7.09
C THR A 356 4.75 -0.77 8.57
N ASN A 357 4.83 0.51 8.89
CA ASN A 357 4.81 1.00 10.27
C ASN A 357 3.42 0.90 10.96
N ALA A 358 2.44 0.23 10.33
CA ALA A 358 1.08 0.06 10.83
C ALA A 358 0.60 -1.39 10.84
N PHE A 359 1.05 -2.20 9.89
CA PHE A 359 0.74 -3.62 9.75
C PHE A 359 1.78 -4.32 8.86
N SER A 360 1.92 -5.64 9.00
CA SER A 360 2.72 -6.48 8.10
C SER A 360 1.79 -7.41 7.32
N GLN A 361 1.95 -7.47 5.99
CA GLN A 361 1.16 -8.27 5.06
C GLN A 361 2.02 -9.42 4.50
N SER A 362 1.60 -10.67 4.70
CA SER A 362 2.25 -11.82 4.05
C SER A 362 1.43 -12.35 2.85
N LEU A 363 2.13 -12.68 1.78
CA LEU A 363 1.63 -13.24 0.53
C LEU A 363 2.34 -14.58 0.32
N ARG A 364 1.59 -15.69 0.36
CA ARG A 364 2.19 -17.04 0.33
C ARG A 364 2.88 -17.34 -1.00
N GLU A 365 2.20 -17.04 -2.10
CA GLU A 365 2.63 -17.42 -3.44
C GLU A 365 2.00 -16.46 -4.46
N LEU A 366 2.85 -15.87 -5.30
CA LEU A 366 2.49 -15.02 -6.43
C LEU A 366 3.22 -15.55 -7.66
N GLY A 367 2.52 -15.79 -8.75
CA GLY A 367 3.10 -16.22 -10.00
C GLY A 367 2.20 -17.18 -10.79
N PRO A 368 2.59 -17.50 -12.03
CA PRO A 368 3.87 -17.14 -12.65
C PRO A 368 3.99 -15.65 -12.99
N LEU A 369 5.20 -15.13 -12.80
CA LEU A 369 5.69 -13.83 -13.28
C LEU A 369 6.50 -14.07 -14.56
N THR A 370 6.13 -13.38 -15.63
CA THR A 370 6.83 -13.39 -16.91
C THR A 370 7.09 -11.96 -17.36
N ILE A 371 8.20 -11.78 -18.08
CA ILE A 371 8.63 -10.51 -18.68
C ILE A 371 8.98 -10.85 -20.12
N GLU A 372 8.35 -10.19 -21.09
CA GLU A 372 8.56 -10.49 -22.51
C GLU A 372 9.90 -9.92 -23.00
N ALA A 373 10.27 -8.72 -22.56
CA ALA A 373 11.53 -8.10 -22.95
C ALA A 373 12.07 -7.14 -21.87
N ILE A 374 13.40 -7.05 -21.78
CA ILE A 374 14.11 -6.06 -20.97
C ILE A 374 14.86 -5.15 -21.93
N LYS A 375 14.35 -3.92 -22.11
CA LYS A 375 14.85 -2.98 -23.10
C LYS A 375 15.62 -1.85 -22.46
N ARG A 376 16.53 -1.26 -23.23
CA ARG A 376 17.22 -0.03 -22.88
C ARG A 376 16.90 1.05 -23.90
N ASP A 377 16.42 2.20 -23.44
CA ASP A 377 16.14 3.32 -24.33
C ASP A 377 17.40 4.16 -24.65
N PRO A 378 17.34 5.11 -25.62
CA PRO A 378 18.48 5.95 -25.96
C PRO A 378 18.99 6.85 -24.83
N GLN A 379 18.16 7.10 -23.81
CA GLN A 379 18.51 7.88 -22.62
C GLN A 379 19.19 7.02 -21.55
N GLY A 380 19.18 5.68 -21.72
CA GLY A 380 19.78 4.72 -20.82
C GLY A 380 18.83 4.18 -19.77
N HIS A 381 17.52 4.46 -19.85
CA HIS A 381 16.54 3.88 -18.94
C HIS A 381 16.31 2.40 -19.29
N VAL A 382 16.16 1.57 -18.26
CA VAL A 382 15.87 0.14 -18.42
C VAL A 382 14.36 -0.07 -18.26
N ALA A 383 13.72 -0.53 -19.32
CA ALA A 383 12.29 -0.81 -19.37
C ALA A 383 12.02 -2.31 -19.26
N LEU A 384 10.98 -2.66 -18.50
CA LEU A 384 10.38 -3.99 -18.48
C LEU A 384 9.09 -3.95 -19.31
N GLU A 385 9.05 -4.71 -20.40
CA GLU A 385 7.91 -4.78 -21.31
C GLU A 385 7.22 -6.15 -21.21
N GLY A 386 5.90 -6.16 -21.39
CA GLY A 386 5.09 -7.37 -21.37
C GLY A 386 5.10 -8.09 -20.01
N ILE A 387 5.14 -7.34 -18.91
CA ILE A 387 5.04 -7.90 -17.56
C ILE A 387 3.70 -8.61 -17.45
N THR A 388 3.69 -9.89 -17.09
CA THR A 388 2.47 -10.63 -16.73
C THR A 388 2.66 -11.31 -15.39
N LEU A 389 1.79 -11.00 -14.43
CA LEU A 389 1.75 -11.63 -13.11
C LEU A 389 0.38 -12.29 -12.90
N LEU A 390 0.39 -13.58 -12.64
CA LEU A 390 -0.78 -14.34 -12.25
C LEU A 390 -0.71 -14.66 -10.75
N ALA A 391 -1.85 -14.75 -10.07
CA ALA A 391 -1.91 -15.34 -8.73
C ALA A 391 -3.17 -16.20 -8.60
N GLY A 392 -3.01 -17.41 -8.05
CA GLY A 392 -4.06 -18.43 -7.97
C GLY A 392 -3.99 -19.47 -9.10
N PRO A 393 -4.95 -20.41 -9.16
CA PRO A 393 -4.93 -21.49 -10.15
C PRO A 393 -5.01 -20.97 -11.59
N GLU A 394 -4.24 -21.56 -12.52
CA GLU A 394 -4.21 -21.13 -13.94
C GLU A 394 -5.59 -21.05 -14.61
N VAL A 395 -6.48 -21.98 -14.29
CA VAL A 395 -7.81 -22.07 -14.94
C VAL A 395 -8.74 -20.95 -14.48
N GLU A 396 -8.56 -20.44 -13.25
CA GLU A 396 -9.35 -19.35 -12.69
C GLU A 396 -8.47 -18.51 -11.76
N PRO A 397 -7.59 -17.64 -12.32
CA PRO A 397 -6.66 -16.88 -11.52
C PRO A 397 -7.43 -15.91 -10.62
N ALA A 398 -7.03 -15.87 -9.35
CA ALA A 398 -7.57 -14.92 -8.38
C ALA A 398 -7.14 -13.49 -8.74
N PHE A 399 -6.00 -13.35 -9.42
CA PHE A 399 -5.44 -12.08 -9.86
C PHE A 399 -4.67 -12.28 -11.18
N ARG A 400 -4.84 -11.36 -12.12
CA ARG A 400 -4.03 -11.25 -13.33
C ARG A 400 -3.67 -9.81 -13.53
N LEU A 401 -2.38 -9.51 -13.63
CA LEU A 401 -1.83 -8.18 -13.90
C LEU A 401 -0.96 -8.27 -15.14
N THR A 402 -1.07 -7.27 -16.00
CA THR A 402 -0.29 -7.11 -17.22
C THR A 402 0.17 -5.66 -17.33
N GLY A 403 1.36 -5.41 -17.87
CA GLY A 403 1.78 -4.04 -18.09
C GLY A 403 3.25 -3.87 -18.38
N ARG A 404 3.76 -2.68 -18.06
CA ARG A 404 5.15 -2.30 -18.29
C ARG A 404 5.65 -1.32 -17.24
N VAL A 405 6.97 -1.24 -17.14
CA VAL A 405 7.69 -0.22 -16.36
C VAL A 405 8.72 0.39 -17.30
N GLY A 406 8.62 1.68 -17.62
CA GLY A 406 9.51 2.34 -18.59
C GLY A 406 10.90 2.66 -18.03
N ASP A 407 11.00 2.94 -16.73
CA ASP A 407 12.28 3.06 -16.03
C ASP A 407 12.21 2.27 -14.72
N LEU A 408 12.82 1.09 -14.72
CA LEU A 408 12.84 0.15 -13.60
C LEU A 408 13.60 0.72 -12.40
N LEU A 409 14.69 1.45 -12.62
CA LEU A 409 15.54 1.94 -11.54
C LEU A 409 14.98 3.23 -10.95
N GLY A 410 14.44 4.11 -11.78
CA GLY A 410 13.73 5.31 -11.34
C GLY A 410 12.30 5.07 -10.88
N LEU A 411 11.78 3.83 -10.98
CA LEU A 411 10.39 3.44 -10.71
C LEU A 411 9.38 4.39 -11.37
N SER A 412 9.57 4.69 -12.66
CA SER A 412 8.73 5.63 -13.41
C SER A 412 8.24 5.07 -14.75
N ALA A 413 7.26 5.75 -15.34
CA ALA A 413 6.50 5.31 -16.51
C ALA A 413 5.87 3.92 -16.29
N ILE A 414 5.29 3.73 -15.10
CA ILE A 414 4.60 2.52 -14.68
C ILE A 414 3.18 2.54 -15.27
N ALA A 415 2.80 1.46 -15.95
CA ALA A 415 1.44 1.25 -16.42
C ALA A 415 1.07 -0.21 -16.26
N LEU A 416 0.18 -0.50 -15.31
CA LEU A 416 -0.21 -1.85 -14.92
C LEU A 416 -1.74 -1.97 -14.93
N ASP A 417 -2.25 -2.92 -15.71
CA ASP A 417 -3.66 -3.24 -15.84
C ASP A 417 -3.93 -4.64 -15.31
N GLY A 418 -5.01 -4.84 -14.56
CA GLY A 418 -5.30 -6.16 -14.01
C GLY A 418 -6.75 -6.43 -13.69
N THR A 419 -7.07 -7.71 -13.56
CA THR A 419 -8.37 -8.24 -13.14
C THR A 419 -8.20 -9.09 -11.89
N PHE A 420 -9.19 -9.08 -11.01
CA PHE A 420 -9.19 -9.89 -9.80
C PHE A 420 -10.53 -10.59 -9.59
N ASN A 421 -10.48 -11.79 -9.01
CA ASN A 421 -11.62 -12.63 -8.65
C ASN A 421 -11.27 -13.40 -7.37
N ILE A 422 -11.35 -12.72 -6.22
CA ILE A 422 -10.83 -13.21 -4.95
C ILE A 422 -11.99 -13.56 -4.01
N PRO A 423 -12.06 -14.76 -3.41
CA PRO A 423 -13.04 -15.05 -2.36
C PRO A 423 -12.93 -14.04 -1.22
N LEU A 424 -14.04 -13.46 -0.74
CA LEU A 424 -13.95 -12.41 0.29
C LEU A 424 -13.31 -12.92 1.60
N LYS A 425 -13.46 -14.22 1.88
CA LYS A 425 -12.81 -14.93 2.99
C LYS A 425 -11.27 -14.97 2.93
N ASP A 426 -10.71 -14.80 1.74
CA ASP A 426 -9.25 -14.78 1.54
C ASP A 426 -8.72 -13.34 1.64
N VAL A 427 -9.61 -12.34 1.66
CA VAL A 427 -9.30 -10.93 1.93
C VAL A 427 -9.46 -10.60 3.41
N VAL A 428 -10.43 -11.23 4.09
CA VAL A 428 -10.77 -10.93 5.49
C VAL A 428 -10.61 -12.19 6.34
N VAL A 429 -9.85 -12.11 7.44
CA VAL A 429 -9.73 -13.17 8.45
C VAL A 429 -11.06 -13.29 9.19
N LEU A 430 -11.68 -14.46 9.06
CA LEU A 430 -12.97 -14.76 9.67
C LEU A 430 -12.84 -15.95 10.64
N PRO A 431 -13.52 -15.93 11.79
CA PRO A 431 -13.66 -17.13 12.60
C PRO A 431 -14.57 -18.14 11.88
N SER A 432 -14.07 -19.34 11.56
CA SER A 432 -14.78 -20.52 10.99
C SER A 432 -15.11 -20.55 9.46
N ASP A 433 -15.61 -21.70 8.98
CA ASP A 433 -15.91 -22.10 7.58
C ASP A 433 -16.99 -21.27 6.86
N THR A 434 -17.49 -20.18 7.45
CA THR A 434 -18.58 -19.34 6.91
C THR A 434 -18.17 -18.49 5.71
N GLY A 435 -16.87 -18.44 5.39
CA GLY A 435 -16.30 -17.62 4.34
C GLY A 435 -16.91 -17.80 2.94
N ALA A 436 -17.51 -18.96 2.65
CA ALA A 436 -18.19 -19.22 1.38
C ALA A 436 -19.47 -18.40 1.18
N GLN A 437 -20.16 -17.97 2.25
CA GLN A 437 -21.43 -17.23 2.16
C GLN A 437 -21.23 -15.74 1.83
N LEU A 438 -20.01 -15.24 1.95
CA LEU A 438 -19.64 -13.86 1.67
C LEU A 438 -19.32 -13.60 0.19
N GLY A 439 -19.32 -14.64 -0.64
CA GLY A 439 -19.10 -14.50 -2.07
C GLY A 439 -17.66 -14.14 -2.44
N ARG A 440 -17.50 -13.52 -3.60
CA ARG A 440 -16.21 -13.21 -4.24
C ARG A 440 -16.17 -11.75 -4.67
N LEU A 441 -15.04 -11.10 -4.44
CA LEU A 441 -14.74 -9.78 -4.94
C LEU A 441 -14.19 -9.90 -6.37
N VAL A 442 -14.94 -9.43 -7.35
CA VAL A 442 -14.62 -9.53 -8.78
C VAL A 442 -14.48 -8.14 -9.37
N GLY A 443 -13.45 -7.90 -10.16
CA GLY A 443 -13.19 -6.56 -10.65
C GLY A 443 -11.98 -6.41 -11.55
N ALA A 444 -11.69 -5.16 -11.87
CA ALA A 444 -10.53 -4.76 -12.66
C ALA A 444 -9.96 -3.44 -12.13
N ALA A 445 -8.64 -3.30 -12.17
CA ALA A 445 -7.92 -2.10 -11.76
C ALA A 445 -6.84 -1.77 -12.78
N ALA A 446 -6.60 -0.47 -12.99
CA ALA A 446 -5.50 0.05 -13.77
C ALA A 446 -4.77 1.08 -12.90
N VAL A 447 -3.44 0.98 -12.84
CA VAL A 447 -2.57 1.86 -12.05
C VAL A 447 -1.49 2.41 -12.95
N SER A 448 -1.28 3.73 -12.91
CA SER A 448 -0.16 4.37 -13.59
C SER A 448 0.36 5.57 -12.83
N ASP A 449 1.57 6.01 -13.21
CA ASP A 449 2.21 7.23 -12.70
C ASP A 449 2.13 8.41 -13.70
N ALA A 450 1.28 8.31 -14.73
CA ALA A 450 1.14 9.34 -15.76
C ALA A 450 0.69 10.72 -15.20
N GLY A 451 0.08 10.72 -14.02
CA GLY A 451 -0.32 11.91 -13.26
C GLY A 451 0.78 12.55 -12.40
N GLY A 452 1.98 11.96 -12.34
CA GLY A 452 3.12 12.40 -11.52
C GLY A 452 3.31 11.62 -10.23
N GLU A 453 2.30 10.88 -9.77
CA GLU A 453 2.36 9.92 -8.67
C GLU A 453 1.65 8.63 -9.09
N LEU A 454 2.04 7.50 -8.53
CA LEU A 454 1.39 6.21 -8.78
C LEU A 454 -0.04 6.23 -8.23
N ALA A 455 -1.03 6.17 -9.12
CA ALA A 455 -2.45 6.27 -8.77
C ALA A 455 -3.31 5.28 -9.58
N PHE A 456 -4.51 4.99 -9.07
CA PHE A 456 -5.49 4.22 -9.83
C PHE A 456 -6.10 5.11 -10.93
N ASP A 457 -5.92 4.71 -12.19
CA ASP A 457 -6.62 5.31 -13.33
C ASP A 457 -8.08 4.84 -13.37
N HIS A 458 -8.29 3.57 -13.05
CA HIS A 458 -9.59 2.92 -12.99
C HIS A 458 -9.59 1.85 -11.90
N LEU A 459 -10.69 1.73 -11.18
CA LEU A 459 -10.92 0.62 -10.25
C LEU A 459 -12.39 0.25 -10.32
N SER A 460 -12.70 -1.01 -10.60
CA SER A 460 -14.04 -1.56 -10.49
C SER A 460 -13.97 -2.80 -9.64
N ALA A 461 -14.83 -2.91 -8.63
CA ALA A 461 -14.92 -4.06 -7.76
C ALA A 461 -16.40 -4.33 -7.44
N GLU A 462 -16.82 -5.58 -7.53
CA GLU A 462 -18.19 -6.01 -7.25
C GLU A 462 -18.16 -7.28 -6.39
N LEU A 463 -19.01 -7.33 -5.38
CA LEU A 463 -19.21 -8.54 -4.58
C LEU A 463 -20.27 -9.43 -5.22
N ARG A 464 -19.84 -10.60 -5.73
CA ARG A 464 -20.70 -11.58 -6.41
C ARG A 464 -20.88 -12.84 -5.59
N GLY A 465 -22.04 -13.47 -5.71
CA GLY A 465 -22.30 -14.78 -5.09
C GLY A 465 -22.52 -14.76 -3.57
N SER A 466 -22.77 -13.59 -2.97
CA SER A 466 -23.22 -13.50 -1.57
C SER A 466 -24.70 -13.19 -1.49
N THR A 467 -25.38 -13.81 -0.53
CA THR A 467 -26.77 -13.50 -0.16
C THR A 467 -26.87 -12.61 1.09
N LEU A 468 -25.74 -12.40 1.78
CA LEU A 468 -25.66 -11.64 3.04
C LEU A 468 -25.33 -10.17 2.80
N ILE A 469 -24.57 -9.89 1.74
CA ILE A 469 -24.06 -8.57 1.41
C ILE A 469 -23.90 -8.47 -0.10
N SER A 470 -24.14 -7.29 -0.66
CA SER A 470 -23.83 -6.94 -2.03
C SER A 470 -23.13 -5.60 -2.02
N GLY A 471 -22.18 -5.40 -2.92
CA GLY A 471 -21.44 -4.15 -2.97
C GLY A 471 -20.76 -3.95 -4.30
N ARG A 472 -20.61 -2.68 -4.69
CA ARG A 472 -19.89 -2.24 -5.87
C ARG A 472 -19.08 -1.00 -5.54
N ILE A 473 -17.84 -0.97 -5.97
CA ILE A 473 -16.97 0.20 -5.93
C ILE A 473 -16.53 0.48 -7.36
N ALA A 474 -16.63 1.73 -7.82
CA ALA A 474 -16.16 2.13 -9.14
C ALA A 474 -15.46 3.50 -9.07
N LEU A 475 -14.20 3.55 -9.49
CA LEU A 475 -13.39 4.74 -9.73
C LEU A 475 -13.18 4.87 -11.24
N GLY A 476 -13.29 6.07 -11.82
CA GLY A 476 -12.93 6.25 -13.23
C GLY A 476 -14.08 6.24 -14.24
N SER A 477 -15.36 6.37 -13.87
CA SER A 477 -16.47 6.28 -14.84
C SER A 477 -17.31 7.56 -14.94
N PRO A 478 -17.17 8.35 -16.03
CA PRO A 478 -18.19 9.31 -16.42
C PRO A 478 -19.39 8.56 -17.02
N ALA A 479 -20.59 9.06 -16.78
CA ALA A 479 -21.80 8.60 -17.46
C ALA A 479 -21.58 8.65 -18.99
N ALA A 480 -21.99 7.60 -19.70
CA ALA A 480 -21.77 7.44 -21.14
C ALA A 480 -22.17 8.71 -21.92
N GLY A 481 -21.17 9.40 -22.50
CA GLY A 481 -21.39 10.55 -23.39
C GLY A 481 -20.60 11.84 -23.13
N SER A 482 -19.68 11.91 -22.17
CA SER A 482 -18.80 13.08 -21.99
C SER A 482 -17.34 12.83 -22.38
N ASP A 483 -16.72 13.79 -23.06
CA ASP A 483 -15.28 13.86 -23.33
C ASP A 483 -14.51 14.10 -22.02
N ALA A 484 -14.32 13.03 -21.23
CA ALA A 484 -13.87 13.12 -19.84
C ALA A 484 -12.75 12.10 -19.53
N LYS A 485 -11.55 12.29 -20.09
CA LYS A 485 -10.35 11.51 -19.67
C LYS A 485 -9.70 12.01 -18.38
N LYS A 486 -9.91 13.29 -17.99
CA LYS A 486 -9.34 13.87 -16.76
C LYS A 486 -10.32 13.95 -15.58
N GLU A 487 -11.63 14.00 -15.82
CA GLU A 487 -12.64 14.05 -14.73
C GLU A 487 -12.97 12.66 -14.15
N ALA A 488 -12.62 11.58 -14.86
CA ALA A 488 -12.99 10.23 -14.50
C ALA A 488 -12.28 9.73 -13.22
N SER A 489 -10.98 9.99 -13.07
CA SER A 489 -10.14 9.47 -11.97
C SER A 489 -10.48 10.06 -10.59
N ASP A 490 -11.20 11.18 -10.54
CA ASP A 490 -11.55 11.86 -9.28
C ASP A 490 -12.91 11.44 -8.71
N LEU A 491 -13.59 10.49 -9.35
CA LEU A 491 -14.96 10.07 -9.04
C LEU A 491 -15.00 8.61 -8.55
N LEU A 492 -15.46 8.41 -7.31
CA LEU A 492 -15.62 7.11 -6.66
C LEU A 492 -17.08 6.87 -6.28
N ASP A 493 -17.73 5.92 -6.93
CA ASP A 493 -19.05 5.43 -6.57
C ASP A 493 -18.95 4.21 -5.66
N ILE A 494 -19.68 4.22 -4.55
CA ILE A 494 -19.77 3.14 -3.57
C ILE A 494 -21.24 2.77 -3.40
N VAL A 495 -21.58 1.53 -3.73
CA VAL A 495 -22.88 0.93 -3.45
C VAL A 495 -22.67 -0.23 -2.50
N LEU A 496 -23.43 -0.29 -1.41
CA LEU A 496 -23.40 -1.35 -0.42
C LEU A 496 -24.84 -1.66 -0.03
N ALA A 497 -25.22 -2.93 0.03
CA ALA A 497 -26.50 -3.35 0.57
C ALA A 497 -26.36 -4.66 1.35
N VAL A 498 -26.87 -4.65 2.58
CA VAL A 498 -26.95 -5.77 3.51
C VAL A 498 -28.43 -5.99 3.81
N PRO A 499 -29.06 -7.05 3.26
CA PRO A 499 -30.49 -7.28 3.45
C PRO A 499 -30.91 -7.48 4.91
N LYS A 500 -30.03 -8.10 5.71
CA LYS A 500 -30.24 -8.38 7.14
C LYS A 500 -28.93 -8.31 7.90
N VAL A 501 -28.78 -7.30 8.76
CA VAL A 501 -27.53 -7.05 9.49
C VAL A 501 -27.22 -8.14 10.53
N ASP A 502 -28.22 -8.74 11.17
CA ASP A 502 -28.03 -9.85 12.11
C ASP A 502 -27.51 -11.13 11.46
N ALA A 503 -27.97 -11.44 10.24
CA ALA A 503 -27.49 -12.57 9.46
C ALA A 503 -26.02 -12.35 9.05
N LEU A 504 -25.66 -11.14 8.61
CA LEU A 504 -24.27 -10.80 8.32
C LEU A 504 -23.41 -10.85 9.60
N ALA A 505 -23.90 -10.29 10.71
CA ALA A 505 -23.23 -10.34 12.00
C ALA A 505 -22.94 -11.78 12.45
N ALA A 506 -23.94 -12.66 12.37
CA ALA A 506 -23.78 -14.08 12.69
C ALA A 506 -22.73 -14.76 11.80
N ALA A 507 -22.70 -14.43 10.50
CA ALA A 507 -21.70 -14.96 9.58
C ALA A 507 -20.27 -14.46 9.87
N LEU A 508 -20.15 -13.26 10.42
CA LEU A 508 -18.89 -12.67 10.91
C LEU A 508 -18.54 -13.10 12.35
N ALA A 509 -19.24 -14.11 12.90
CA ALA A 509 -19.09 -14.59 14.28
C ALA A 509 -19.24 -13.48 15.34
N THR A 510 -20.12 -12.53 15.08
CA THR A 510 -20.52 -11.48 16.02
C THR A 510 -22.04 -11.50 16.22
N THR A 511 -22.54 -10.69 17.14
CA THR A 511 -23.97 -10.52 17.40
C THR A 511 -24.41 -9.10 17.11
N SER A 512 -25.58 -8.97 16.51
CA SER A 512 -26.28 -7.70 16.32
C SER A 512 -27.68 -7.83 16.91
N ARG A 513 -28.12 -6.82 17.67
CA ARG A 513 -29.53 -6.69 18.08
C ARG A 513 -30.42 -6.11 16.98
N PHE A 514 -29.81 -5.57 15.91
CA PHE A 514 -30.50 -5.02 14.76
C PHE A 514 -30.52 -6.03 13.61
N SER A 515 -31.72 -6.38 13.14
CA SER A 515 -32.01 -7.36 12.07
C SER A 515 -32.48 -6.72 10.76
N GLY A 516 -32.66 -5.40 10.74
CA GLY A 516 -33.15 -4.68 9.55
C GLY A 516 -32.11 -4.61 8.41
N PRO A 517 -32.53 -4.13 7.23
CA PRO A 517 -31.63 -3.87 6.12
C PRO A 517 -30.73 -2.65 6.37
N LEU A 518 -29.57 -2.63 5.71
CA LEU A 518 -28.65 -1.50 5.64
C LEU A 518 -28.27 -1.31 4.17
N SER A 519 -28.45 -0.11 3.62
CA SER A 519 -27.92 0.25 2.30
C SER A 519 -27.17 1.57 2.32
N ALA A 520 -26.16 1.69 1.48
CA ALA A 520 -25.45 2.94 1.24
C ALA A 520 -25.20 3.08 -0.26
N ASN A 521 -25.52 4.24 -0.81
CA ASN A 521 -25.18 4.64 -2.16
C ASN A 521 -24.51 6.01 -2.07
N LEU A 522 -23.19 6.03 -2.15
CA LEU A 522 -22.35 7.19 -1.94
C LEU A 522 -21.54 7.46 -3.19
N ARG A 523 -21.50 8.73 -3.58
CA ARG A 523 -20.66 9.26 -4.65
C ARG A 523 -19.66 10.21 -4.03
N LEU A 524 -18.39 9.88 -4.16
CA LEU A 524 -17.28 10.71 -3.71
C LEU A 524 -16.64 11.35 -4.93
N THR A 525 -16.45 12.66 -4.89
CA THR A 525 -15.75 13.41 -5.93
C THR A 525 -14.61 14.20 -5.30
N ARG A 526 -13.46 14.30 -5.97
CA ARG A 526 -12.33 15.09 -5.48
C ARG A 526 -11.91 16.14 -6.51
N PRO A 527 -12.68 17.22 -6.67
CA PRO A 527 -12.16 18.39 -7.39
C PRO A 527 -11.08 19.05 -6.55
N ASP A 528 -9.85 19.00 -7.07
CA ASP A 528 -8.64 19.58 -6.47
C ASP A 528 -8.34 19.03 -5.06
N ALA A 529 -8.07 19.91 -4.08
CA ALA A 529 -7.76 19.56 -2.69
C ALA A 529 -9.01 19.34 -1.79
N THR A 530 -10.22 19.33 -2.37
CA THR A 530 -11.48 19.17 -1.65
C THR A 530 -12.19 17.89 -2.07
N ALA A 531 -12.43 16.99 -1.11
CA ALA A 531 -13.27 15.81 -1.34
C ALA A 531 -14.72 16.13 -0.99
N ARG A 532 -15.66 15.79 -1.85
CA ARG A 532 -17.11 15.88 -1.61
C ARG A 532 -17.67 14.47 -1.57
N ALA A 533 -18.60 14.21 -0.66
CA ALA A 533 -19.34 12.97 -0.58
C ALA A 533 -20.83 13.29 -0.58
N GLU A 534 -21.56 12.76 -1.55
CA GLU A 534 -23.01 12.90 -1.67
C GLU A 534 -23.66 11.55 -1.82
N GLY A 535 -24.87 11.36 -1.30
CA GLY A 535 -25.54 10.08 -1.44
C GLY A 535 -26.61 9.84 -0.39
N ARG A 536 -26.91 8.56 -0.18
CA ARG A 536 -27.95 8.10 0.73
C ARG A 536 -27.49 6.90 1.52
N ILE A 537 -27.86 6.87 2.80
CA ILE A 537 -27.68 5.74 3.69
C ILE A 537 -29.05 5.40 4.27
N ASP A 538 -29.45 4.14 4.16
CA ASP A 538 -30.68 3.63 4.74
C ASP A 538 -30.33 2.63 5.85
N ILE A 539 -30.92 2.82 7.03
CA ILE A 539 -30.77 1.94 8.19
C ILE A 539 -32.18 1.56 8.64
N GLY A 540 -32.62 0.34 8.30
CA GLY A 540 -33.98 -0.10 8.55
C GLY A 540 -34.99 0.79 7.82
N GLY A 541 -35.89 1.42 8.57
CA GLY A 541 -36.83 2.42 8.07
C GLY A 541 -36.31 3.86 8.09
N THR A 542 -35.04 4.11 8.44
CA THR A 542 -34.44 5.44 8.48
C THR A 542 -33.66 5.74 7.21
N GLU A 543 -34.09 6.75 6.45
CA GLU A 543 -33.40 7.26 5.27
C GLU A 543 -32.56 8.50 5.64
N ILE A 544 -31.30 8.53 5.25
CA ILE A 544 -30.36 9.63 5.52
C ILE A 544 -29.72 10.07 4.20
N ASP A 545 -30.09 11.26 3.72
CA ASP A 545 -29.37 11.92 2.64
C ASP A 545 -28.10 12.59 3.20
N VAL A 546 -26.98 12.33 2.53
CA VAL A 546 -25.64 12.74 2.93
C VAL A 546 -25.12 13.78 1.93
N ARG A 547 -24.64 14.92 2.42
CA ARG A 547 -23.85 15.89 1.64
C ARG A 547 -22.73 16.44 2.49
N LEU A 548 -21.52 15.94 2.28
CA LEU A 548 -20.33 16.27 3.07
C LEU A 548 -19.23 16.82 2.15
N THR A 549 -18.41 17.70 2.69
CA THR A 549 -17.20 18.23 2.09
C THR A 549 -16.06 18.11 3.10
N SER A 550 -14.99 17.44 2.71
CA SER A 550 -13.76 17.28 3.46
C SER A 550 -12.66 18.10 2.82
N ARG A 551 -11.93 18.85 3.65
CA ARG A 551 -10.75 19.62 3.26
C ARG A 551 -9.65 19.43 4.29
N LEU A 552 -8.42 19.63 3.87
CA LEU A 552 -7.29 19.63 4.78
C LEU A 552 -7.17 20.96 5.52
N ARG A 553 -7.02 20.90 6.83
CA ARG A 553 -6.70 22.03 7.72
C ARG A 553 -5.67 21.52 8.72
N ASP A 554 -4.49 22.14 8.77
CA ASP A 554 -3.40 21.78 9.69
C ASP A 554 -3.04 20.27 9.64
N SER A 555 -2.93 19.73 8.42
CA SER A 555 -2.68 18.30 8.14
C SER A 555 -3.75 17.32 8.65
N ARG A 556 -4.90 17.83 9.10
CA ARG A 556 -6.06 17.03 9.55
C ARG A 556 -7.25 17.21 8.59
N PRO A 557 -7.99 16.13 8.29
CA PRO A 557 -9.27 16.25 7.57
C PRO A 557 -10.29 17.01 8.42
N PHE A 558 -10.83 18.10 7.87
CA PHE A 558 -11.95 18.84 8.41
C PHE A 558 -13.19 18.60 7.54
N VAL A 559 -14.16 17.88 8.09
CA VAL A 559 -15.39 17.46 7.40
C VAL A 559 -16.52 18.41 7.78
N THR A 560 -17.20 18.95 6.77
CA THR A 560 -18.36 19.84 6.91
C THR A 560 -19.53 19.34 6.10
N GLY A 561 -20.77 19.67 6.47
CA GLY A 561 -21.90 19.43 5.59
C GLY A 561 -23.23 19.21 6.29
N THR A 562 -24.12 18.49 5.62
CA THR A 562 -25.48 18.24 6.08
C THR A 562 -25.84 16.76 6.01
N LEU A 563 -26.53 16.28 7.04
CA LEU A 563 -27.25 15.02 7.06
C LEU A 563 -28.74 15.34 7.19
N SER A 564 -29.56 14.89 6.25
CA SER A 564 -31.01 15.13 6.29
C SER A 564 -31.81 13.85 6.24
N SER A 565 -32.89 13.78 7.01
CA SER A 565 -33.77 12.62 7.04
C SER A 565 -35.25 13.03 6.96
N PRO A 566 -36.05 12.44 6.07
CA PRO A 566 -37.50 12.65 6.07
C PRO A 566 -38.17 12.01 7.32
N GLY A 567 -37.56 10.97 7.89
CA GLY A 567 -38.07 10.27 9.06
C GLY A 567 -37.00 9.36 9.67
N ILE A 568 -36.83 9.46 10.99
CA ILE A 568 -35.94 8.62 11.77
C ILE A 568 -36.74 7.60 12.57
N GLN A 569 -36.37 6.32 12.49
CA GLN A 569 -36.83 5.27 13.40
C GLN A 569 -35.87 5.19 14.59
N ALA A 570 -36.18 5.91 15.68
CA ALA A 570 -35.26 6.08 16.80
C ALA A 570 -34.88 4.75 17.48
N GLU A 571 -35.84 3.84 17.65
CA GLU A 571 -35.61 2.51 18.21
C GLU A 571 -34.66 1.68 17.34
N GLU A 572 -34.85 1.68 16.02
CA GLU A 572 -33.99 0.93 15.09
C GLU A 572 -32.58 1.50 15.03
N LEU A 573 -32.42 2.82 14.93
CA LEU A 573 -31.10 3.46 15.00
C LEU A 573 -30.40 3.18 16.32
N PHE A 574 -31.14 3.19 17.44
CA PHE A 574 -30.59 2.84 18.74
C PHE A 574 -30.14 1.39 18.78
N LEU A 575 -30.94 0.44 18.27
CA LEU A 575 -30.56 -0.97 18.18
C LEU A 575 -29.34 -1.19 17.27
N PHE A 576 -29.24 -0.45 16.16
CA PHE A 576 -28.08 -0.49 15.27
C PHE A 576 -26.82 0.03 15.98
N ALA A 577 -26.90 1.19 16.65
CA ALA A 577 -25.76 1.83 17.29
C ALA A 577 -25.30 1.14 18.60
N SER A 578 -26.23 0.57 19.38
CA SER A 578 -25.95 -0.06 20.69
C SER A 578 -25.81 -1.59 20.63
N GLY A 579 -26.19 -2.21 19.52
CA GLY A 579 -26.38 -3.66 19.42
C GLY A 579 -25.28 -4.45 18.73
N THR A 580 -24.30 -3.81 18.07
CA THR A 580 -23.26 -4.53 17.33
C THR A 580 -21.98 -4.65 18.15
N GLU A 581 -21.62 -5.86 18.55
CA GLU A 581 -20.22 -6.12 18.93
C GLU A 581 -19.34 -5.90 17.70
N ARG A 582 -18.34 -5.03 17.81
CA ARG A 582 -17.47 -4.70 16.67
C ARG A 582 -16.72 -5.97 16.26
N PRO A 583 -16.96 -6.53 15.07
CA PRO A 583 -16.21 -7.70 14.64
C PRO A 583 -14.73 -7.33 14.55
N ARG A 584 -13.85 -8.22 15.03
CA ARG A 584 -12.41 -8.11 14.81
C ARG A 584 -12.13 -8.53 13.37
N LEU A 585 -12.45 -7.66 12.43
CA LEU A 585 -12.09 -7.82 11.03
C LEU A 585 -10.59 -7.54 10.92
N ALA A 586 -9.80 -8.56 10.61
CA ALA A 586 -8.42 -8.41 10.19
C ALA A 586 -8.35 -8.73 8.69
N ILE A 587 -7.47 -8.06 7.95
CA ILE A 587 -7.19 -8.42 6.55
C ILE A 587 -6.33 -9.69 6.58
N ALA A 588 -6.62 -10.67 5.72
CA ALA A 588 -5.84 -11.90 5.66
C ALA A 588 -4.37 -11.59 5.36
N GLY A 589 -3.46 -12.17 6.15
CA GLY A 589 -2.03 -11.89 6.07
C GLY A 589 -1.59 -10.59 6.78
N ALA A 590 -2.52 -9.70 7.15
CA ALA A 590 -2.22 -8.47 7.87
C ALA A 590 -2.12 -8.72 9.40
N HIS A 591 -0.94 -8.45 9.96
CA HIS A 591 -0.69 -8.53 11.39
C HIS A 591 -0.43 -7.13 11.93
N LEU A 592 -1.08 -6.78 13.05
CA LEU A 592 -0.73 -5.58 13.79
C LEU A 592 0.68 -5.74 14.35
N PRO A 593 1.52 -4.68 14.31
CA PRO A 593 2.84 -4.72 14.90
C PRO A 593 2.73 -4.98 16.42
N ALA A 594 3.75 -5.65 16.96
CA ALA A 594 3.76 -6.22 18.31
C ALA A 594 3.60 -5.16 19.43
N ASP A 595 3.80 -3.88 19.11
CA ASP A 595 3.65 -2.72 19.97
C ASP A 595 2.18 -2.23 20.10
N GLY A 596 1.24 -2.81 19.35
CA GLY A 596 -0.20 -2.67 19.59
C GLY A 596 -0.79 -1.31 19.21
N SER A 597 -0.24 -0.66 18.18
CA SER A 597 -0.73 0.61 17.64
C SER A 597 -2.24 0.51 17.31
N LYS A 598 -3.07 1.20 18.11
CA LYS A 598 -4.51 1.32 17.85
C LYS A 598 -4.75 2.65 17.18
N LEU A 599 -5.20 2.62 15.92
CA LEU A 599 -5.62 3.82 15.20
C LEU A 599 -6.81 4.48 15.94
N ASP A 600 -6.58 5.64 16.58
CA ASP A 600 -7.63 6.39 17.28
C ASP A 600 -8.41 7.26 16.30
N LEU A 601 -9.33 6.62 15.55
CA LEU A 601 -10.10 7.25 14.48
C LEU A 601 -10.79 8.58 14.91
N PRO A 602 -11.46 8.70 16.07
CA PRO A 602 -12.05 9.97 16.52
C PRO A 602 -11.05 11.12 16.70
N ALA A 603 -9.77 10.83 16.96
CA ALA A 603 -8.73 11.83 17.09
C ALA A 603 -8.08 12.19 15.74
N SER A 604 -8.41 11.49 14.66
CA SER A 604 -7.78 11.62 13.35
C SER A 604 -8.44 12.64 12.41
N PHE A 605 -9.64 13.13 12.74
CA PHE A 605 -10.37 14.13 11.93
C PHE A 605 -11.24 15.05 12.80
N ASP A 606 -11.61 16.19 12.24
CA ASP A 606 -12.55 17.14 12.83
C ASP A 606 -13.86 17.18 12.01
N ILE A 607 -15.00 17.42 12.67
CA ILE A 607 -16.34 17.42 12.07
C ILE A 607 -17.11 18.70 12.43
N ASP A 608 -17.85 19.26 11.46
CA ASP A 608 -18.90 20.26 11.64
C ASP A 608 -20.09 19.95 10.71
N ILE A 609 -21.06 19.18 11.22
CA ILE A 609 -22.18 18.65 10.44
C ILE A 609 -23.51 19.19 10.99
N ALA A 610 -24.35 19.71 10.10
CA ALA A 610 -25.74 20.01 10.42
C ALA A 610 -26.63 18.78 10.18
N LEU A 611 -27.45 18.43 11.16
CA LEU A 611 -28.45 17.36 11.12
C LEU A 611 -29.85 17.98 11.05
N ASP A 612 -30.70 17.56 10.11
CA ASP A 612 -32.13 17.93 10.02
C ASP A 612 -32.99 16.67 9.82
N ALA A 613 -33.88 16.36 10.77
CA ALA A 613 -34.86 15.30 10.61
C ALA A 613 -36.29 15.81 10.78
N LYS A 614 -37.15 15.55 9.79
CA LYS A 614 -38.52 16.06 9.77
C LYS A 614 -39.41 15.37 10.80
N ARG A 615 -39.33 14.04 10.89
CA ARG A 615 -40.13 13.21 11.82
C ARG A 615 -39.23 12.24 12.58
N ILE A 616 -39.61 11.93 13.82
CA ILE A 616 -38.99 10.88 14.61
C ILE A 616 -40.09 9.93 15.07
N ASP A 617 -39.99 8.69 14.63
CA ASP A 617 -40.85 7.56 14.95
C ASP A 617 -40.12 6.65 15.97
N GLY A 618 -40.84 5.76 16.66
CA GLY A 618 -40.25 4.88 17.69
C GLY A 618 -39.93 5.59 19.02
N VAL A 619 -40.60 6.71 19.31
CA VAL A 619 -40.56 7.37 20.62
C VAL A 619 -41.97 7.47 21.19
N ARG A 620 -42.14 7.24 22.50
CA ARG A 620 -43.46 7.16 23.15
C ARG A 620 -44.32 8.41 22.97
N ALA A 621 -43.69 9.57 22.78
CA ALA A 621 -44.36 10.84 22.49
C ALA A 621 -44.07 11.25 21.04
N ALA A 622 -45.06 11.83 20.35
CA ALA A 622 -44.90 12.33 18.98
C ALA A 622 -43.73 13.33 18.93
N ALA A 623 -42.74 13.06 18.07
CA ALA A 623 -41.56 13.90 17.94
C ALA A 623 -41.23 14.26 16.48
N SER A 624 -40.78 15.49 16.27
CA SER A 624 -40.56 16.05 14.93
C SER A 624 -39.63 17.26 14.94
N GLY A 625 -39.13 17.62 13.77
CA GLY A 625 -38.32 18.83 13.56
C GLY A 625 -37.01 18.84 14.34
N LEU A 626 -36.29 17.71 14.36
CA LEU A 626 -34.96 17.62 14.94
C LEU A 626 -33.99 18.45 14.10
N LYS A 627 -33.31 19.40 14.73
CA LYS A 627 -32.15 20.08 14.14
C LYS A 627 -31.01 20.08 15.13
N ALA A 628 -29.82 19.68 14.69
CA ALA A 628 -28.61 19.71 15.50
C ALA A 628 -27.40 20.16 14.69
N ARG A 629 -26.41 20.78 15.33
CA ARG A 629 -25.08 20.99 14.75
C ARG A 629 -24.07 20.16 15.53
N LEU A 630 -23.53 19.13 14.90
CA LEU A 630 -22.57 18.18 15.46
C LEU A 630 -21.16 18.67 15.21
N LEU A 631 -20.40 18.87 16.28
CA LEU A 631 -19.00 19.32 16.26
C LEU A 631 -18.13 18.25 16.91
N LEU A 632 -17.10 17.79 16.19
CA LEU A 632 -16.00 16.99 16.74
C LEU A 632 -14.71 17.76 16.53
N HIS A 633 -14.02 18.09 17.61
CA HIS A 633 -12.73 18.76 17.53
C HIS A 633 -11.74 18.08 18.48
N GLN A 634 -10.66 17.53 17.92
CA GLN A 634 -9.63 16.84 18.70
C GLN A 634 -10.18 15.75 19.65
N GLY A 635 -11.17 14.98 19.18
CA GLY A 635 -11.82 13.91 19.95
C GLY A 635 -12.88 14.36 20.95
N ALA A 636 -13.10 15.67 21.14
CA ALA A 636 -14.20 16.20 21.95
C ALA A 636 -15.47 16.42 21.11
N PHE A 637 -16.58 15.81 21.51
CA PHE A 637 -17.86 15.90 20.81
C PHE A 637 -18.79 16.91 21.48
N SER A 638 -19.46 17.72 20.66
CA SER A 638 -20.54 18.60 21.09
C SER A 638 -21.66 18.66 20.05
N ALA A 639 -22.89 18.87 20.51
CA ALA A 639 -24.01 19.20 19.65
C ALA A 639 -24.75 20.41 20.22
N ASP A 640 -24.66 21.57 19.54
CA ASP A 640 -25.23 22.83 20.03
C ASP A 640 -25.56 23.78 18.85
N PRO A 641 -26.82 24.22 18.68
CA PRO A 641 -28.01 23.82 19.43
C PRO A 641 -28.61 22.50 18.92
N VAL A 642 -29.25 21.74 19.79
CA VAL A 642 -30.16 20.62 19.47
C VAL A 642 -31.58 21.07 19.74
N THR A 643 -32.40 21.14 18.71
CA THR A 643 -33.82 21.51 18.81
C THR A 643 -34.70 20.37 18.35
N VAL A 644 -35.76 20.07 19.09
CA VAL A 644 -36.73 19.02 18.75
C VAL A 644 -38.10 19.38 19.31
N THR A 645 -39.17 19.06 18.57
CA THR A 645 -40.54 19.14 19.09
C THR A 645 -40.91 17.76 19.62
N LEU A 646 -41.24 17.65 20.90
CA LEU A 646 -41.58 16.38 21.57
C LEU A 646 -42.86 16.55 22.39
N GLY A 647 -43.87 15.72 22.15
CA GLY A 647 -45.14 15.77 22.89
C GLY A 647 -45.91 17.09 22.73
N GLY A 648 -45.65 17.82 21.64
CA GLY A 648 -46.24 19.14 21.36
C GLY A 648 -45.48 20.34 21.91
N GLY A 649 -44.49 20.15 22.79
CA GLY A 649 -43.59 21.20 23.26
C GLY A 649 -42.26 21.22 22.48
N ARG A 650 -41.56 22.35 22.53
CA ARG A 650 -40.25 22.54 21.88
C ARG A 650 -39.13 22.45 22.91
N ILE A 651 -38.15 21.59 22.65
CA ILE A 651 -36.92 21.44 23.42
C ILE A 651 -35.78 22.09 22.66
N GLU A 652 -34.91 22.79 23.38
CA GLU A 652 -33.64 23.34 22.92
C GLU A 652 -32.54 23.00 23.94
N ALA A 653 -31.50 22.32 23.50
CA ALA A 653 -30.45 21.79 24.37
C ALA A 653 -29.06 21.82 23.72
N ALA A 654 -28.03 21.90 24.53
CA ALA A 654 -26.65 21.63 24.17
C ALA A 654 -26.24 20.28 24.75
N LEU A 655 -25.60 19.45 23.93
CA LEU A 655 -25.02 18.16 24.31
C LEU A 655 -23.50 18.26 24.28
N THR A 656 -22.81 17.73 25.28
CA THR A 656 -21.35 17.59 25.28
C THR A 656 -20.95 16.19 25.74
N SER A 657 -19.91 15.63 25.13
CA SER A 657 -19.38 14.31 25.48
C SER A 657 -17.90 14.18 25.14
N ASP A 658 -17.18 13.42 25.95
CA ASP A 658 -15.83 12.92 25.64
C ASP A 658 -15.84 11.62 24.83
N LEU A 659 -17.04 11.15 24.42
CA LEU A 659 -17.32 9.89 23.71
C LEU A 659 -16.89 8.61 24.46
N ARG A 660 -16.42 8.72 25.71
CA ARG A 660 -15.83 7.60 26.46
C ARG A 660 -16.57 7.32 27.76
N SER A 661 -16.90 8.35 28.54
CA SER A 661 -17.36 8.17 29.92
C SER A 661 -18.76 8.74 30.16
N GLN A 662 -19.05 9.93 29.64
CA GLN A 662 -20.24 10.69 30.03
C GLN A 662 -20.81 11.50 28.86
N VAL A 663 -22.14 11.64 28.85
CA VAL A 663 -22.86 12.62 28.03
C VAL A 663 -23.57 13.58 28.96
N ARG A 664 -23.39 14.88 28.75
CA ARG A 664 -24.12 15.94 29.46
C ARG A 664 -25.06 16.65 28.51
N ALA A 665 -26.27 16.90 28.96
CA ALA A 665 -27.32 17.60 28.25
C ALA A 665 -27.82 18.77 29.10
N LYS A 666 -27.69 20.00 28.59
CA LYS A 666 -28.18 21.21 29.25
C LYS A 666 -29.12 21.95 28.33
N GLY A 667 -30.30 22.30 28.80
CA GLY A 667 -31.29 22.91 27.94
C GLY A 667 -32.56 23.38 28.63
N SER A 668 -33.53 23.73 27.81
CA SER A 668 -34.87 24.09 28.21
C SER A 668 -35.91 23.52 27.25
N GLY A 669 -37.14 23.40 27.72
CA GLY A 669 -38.28 23.13 26.86
C GLY A 669 -39.49 23.93 27.27
N THR A 670 -40.34 24.26 26.31
CA THR A 670 -41.48 25.16 26.50
C THR A 670 -42.68 24.71 25.68
N GLY A 671 -43.87 25.16 26.08
CA GLY A 671 -45.09 24.97 25.30
C GLY A 671 -45.66 23.54 25.37
N TRP A 672 -45.31 22.74 26.36
CA TRP A 672 -45.91 21.41 26.51
C TRP A 672 -47.35 21.50 27.00
N PRO A 673 -48.34 21.04 26.23
CA PRO A 673 -49.74 21.06 26.65
C PRO A 673 -49.99 20.02 27.76
N LEU A 674 -50.47 20.48 28.92
CA LEU A 674 -50.63 19.63 30.12
C LEU A 674 -51.67 18.53 29.92
N ASP A 675 -52.73 18.80 29.16
CA ASP A 675 -53.77 17.83 28.79
C ASP A 675 -53.18 16.63 28.03
N ARG A 676 -52.14 16.84 27.23
CA ARG A 676 -51.43 15.76 26.53
C ARG A 676 -50.40 15.04 27.42
N LEU A 677 -49.79 15.74 28.37
CA LEU A 677 -48.80 15.15 29.29
C LEU A 677 -49.45 14.23 30.34
N PHE A 678 -50.58 14.64 30.92
CA PHE A 678 -51.24 13.93 32.02
C PHE A 678 -52.48 13.13 31.57
N GLY A 679 -52.95 13.33 30.33
CA GLY A 679 -54.13 12.66 29.78
C GLY A 679 -55.41 12.90 30.58
N ARG A 680 -56.46 12.10 30.30
CA ARG A 680 -57.69 12.04 31.12
C ARG A 680 -57.55 11.09 32.34
N ALA A 681 -56.32 10.73 32.70
CA ALA A 681 -56.02 9.52 33.48
C ALA A 681 -56.59 9.51 34.92
N ASN A 682 -57.03 10.64 35.48
CA ASN A 682 -57.45 10.71 36.90
C ASN A 682 -58.79 11.43 37.14
N GLY A 683 -59.69 11.50 36.16
CA GLY A 683 -61.07 11.98 36.37
C GLY A 683 -61.22 13.50 36.56
N PHE A 684 -60.17 14.29 36.34
CA PHE A 684 -60.21 15.75 36.25
C PHE A 684 -59.42 16.24 35.04
N GLU A 685 -59.90 17.30 34.39
CA GLU A 685 -59.24 17.88 33.21
C GLU A 685 -58.13 18.84 33.64
N ILE A 686 -57.00 18.88 32.94
CA ILE A 686 -55.92 19.85 33.21
C ILE A 686 -55.61 20.58 31.92
N ALA A 687 -55.72 21.90 31.91
CA ALA A 687 -55.39 22.74 30.76
C ALA A 687 -54.26 23.71 31.12
N GLY A 688 -53.38 24.03 30.17
CA GLY A 688 -52.26 24.96 30.35
C GLY A 688 -50.99 24.46 29.68
N THR A 689 -49.88 25.18 29.89
CA THR A 689 -48.57 24.81 29.32
C THR A 689 -47.49 24.67 30.38
N ALA A 690 -46.64 23.65 30.23
CA ALA A 690 -45.42 23.49 31.01
C ALA A 690 -44.19 23.99 30.26
N ALA A 691 -43.23 24.50 31.03
CA ALA A 691 -41.86 24.73 30.62
C ALA A 691 -40.92 23.99 31.58
N ALA A 692 -39.73 23.62 31.13
CA ALA A 692 -38.72 23.02 31.99
C ALA A 692 -37.32 23.51 31.62
N THR A 693 -36.44 23.60 32.59
CA THR A 693 -34.99 23.75 32.38
C THR A 693 -34.29 22.55 32.98
N PHE A 694 -33.26 22.03 32.32
CA PHE A 694 -32.55 20.83 32.76
C PHE A 694 -31.05 20.94 32.52
N ASP A 695 -30.30 20.27 33.38
CA ASP A 695 -28.87 20.02 33.25
C ASP A 695 -28.64 18.61 33.80
N LEU A 696 -28.51 17.67 32.87
CA LEU A 696 -28.53 16.24 33.11
C LEU A 696 -27.25 15.63 32.57
N SER A 697 -26.79 14.57 33.21
CA SER A 697 -25.68 13.77 32.74
C SER A 697 -25.98 12.30 32.87
N VAL A 698 -25.51 11.51 31.91
CA VAL A 698 -25.65 10.06 31.89
C VAL A 698 -24.27 9.43 31.69
N SER A 699 -24.00 8.37 32.44
CA SER A 699 -22.80 7.55 32.24
C SER A 699 -23.02 6.57 31.09
N LEU A 700 -22.02 6.48 30.21
CA LEU A 700 -21.96 5.49 29.13
C LEU A 700 -21.25 4.20 29.56
N GLU A 701 -20.75 4.14 30.80
CA GLU A 701 -19.99 3.00 31.33
C GLU A 701 -20.93 1.83 31.70
N ASN A 702 -20.48 0.59 31.46
CA ASN A 702 -21.08 -0.67 31.95
C ASN A 702 -22.40 -1.17 31.33
N LYS A 703 -22.81 -0.72 30.13
CA LYS A 703 -24.02 -1.21 29.41
C LYS A 703 -25.32 -1.11 30.25
N ALA A 704 -25.33 -0.35 31.35
CA ALA A 704 -26.53 -0.14 32.16
C ALA A 704 -27.56 0.68 31.37
N PRO A 705 -28.88 0.49 31.60
CA PRO A 705 -29.88 1.31 30.93
C PRO A 705 -29.64 2.80 31.23
N ILE A 706 -29.64 3.66 30.20
CA ILE A 706 -29.30 5.10 30.31
C ILE A 706 -30.11 5.80 31.43
N VAL A 707 -31.36 5.40 31.64
CA VAL A 707 -32.24 5.97 32.67
C VAL A 707 -31.74 5.73 34.09
N THR A 708 -31.01 4.62 34.33
CA THR A 708 -30.49 4.28 35.66
C THR A 708 -29.21 5.04 36.01
N THR A 709 -28.55 5.64 35.03
CA THR A 709 -27.31 6.43 35.23
C THR A 709 -27.56 7.94 35.14
N LEU A 710 -28.84 8.35 35.18
CA LEU A 710 -29.24 9.75 35.08
C LEU A 710 -28.96 10.50 36.38
N ASP A 711 -28.12 11.52 36.28
CA ASP A 711 -27.78 12.46 37.36
C ASP A 711 -28.04 13.90 36.91
N GLY A 712 -28.36 14.80 37.84
CA GLY A 712 -28.48 16.24 37.55
C GLY A 712 -29.75 16.87 38.11
N HIS A 713 -30.24 17.91 37.46
CA HIS A 713 -31.42 18.64 37.91
C HIS A 713 -32.38 19.00 36.78
N VAL A 714 -33.66 18.95 37.09
CA VAL A 714 -34.77 19.40 36.24
C VAL A 714 -35.63 20.35 37.05
N LEU A 715 -35.98 21.49 36.48
CA LEU A 715 -36.92 22.43 37.06
C LEU A 715 -38.07 22.62 36.08
N ALA A 716 -39.22 22.04 36.36
CA ALA A 716 -40.44 22.28 35.60
C ALA A 716 -41.24 23.43 36.23
N ARG A 717 -41.84 24.25 35.37
CA ARG A 717 -42.72 25.35 35.71
C ARG A 717 -44.01 25.23 34.92
N VAL A 718 -45.12 25.50 35.58
CA VAL A 718 -46.44 25.58 34.96
C VAL A 718 -47.01 26.96 35.18
N HIS A 719 -47.55 27.58 34.13
CA HIS A 719 -48.18 28.90 34.17
C HIS A 719 -49.57 28.83 33.54
N ASP A 720 -50.47 29.70 34.02
CA ASP A 720 -51.82 29.92 33.49
C ASP A 720 -52.61 28.64 33.25
N ALA A 721 -52.53 27.70 34.19
CA ALA A 721 -53.19 26.41 34.08
C ALA A 721 -54.53 26.38 34.84
N LYS A 722 -55.42 25.49 34.41
CA LYS A 722 -56.69 25.19 35.09
C LYS A 722 -56.70 23.72 35.48
N LEU A 723 -57.07 23.46 36.73
CA LEU A 723 -57.35 22.13 37.25
C LEU A 723 -58.87 21.98 37.28
N GLY A 724 -59.42 21.00 36.56
CA GLY A 724 -60.84 20.63 36.52
C GLY A 724 -61.30 19.92 37.79
N THR A 725 -60.81 20.39 38.94
CA THR A 725 -61.22 19.98 40.26
C THR A 725 -61.01 21.12 41.24
N GLY A 726 -62.01 21.37 42.10
CA GLY A 726 -61.88 22.25 43.25
C GLY A 726 -61.31 21.56 44.49
N LEU A 727 -60.97 20.27 44.41
CA LEU A 727 -60.57 19.46 45.57
C LEU A 727 -59.26 19.92 46.20
N LEU A 728 -58.35 20.53 45.43
CA LEU A 728 -57.12 21.10 45.98
C LEU A 728 -57.41 22.31 46.87
N ASP A 729 -58.32 23.19 46.43
CA ASP A 729 -58.76 24.34 47.22
C ASP A 729 -59.60 23.91 48.44
N LEU A 730 -60.44 22.87 48.28
CA LEU A 730 -61.18 22.25 49.39
C LEU A 730 -60.23 21.62 50.42
N ALA A 731 -59.20 20.91 49.97
CA ALA A 731 -58.21 20.30 50.85
C ALA A 731 -57.43 21.37 51.63
N GLY A 732 -57.04 22.48 50.99
CA GLY A 732 -56.29 23.57 51.65
C GLY A 732 -57.10 24.48 52.55
N LEU A 733 -58.38 24.74 52.24
CA LEU A 733 -59.27 25.62 53.02
C LEU A 733 -60.12 24.87 54.06
N GLY A 734 -60.18 23.54 53.96
CA GLY A 734 -61.05 22.70 54.76
C GLY A 734 -62.52 22.79 54.34
N VAL A 735 -63.37 21.90 54.88
CA VAL A 735 -64.80 21.80 54.50
C VAL A 735 -65.54 23.13 54.72
N LEU A 736 -65.27 23.82 55.83
CA LEU A 736 -65.95 25.08 56.16
C LEU A 736 -65.51 26.26 55.29
N GLY A 737 -64.23 26.35 54.94
CA GLY A 737 -63.71 27.40 54.06
C GLY A 737 -63.94 27.12 52.58
N GLY A 738 -64.06 25.85 52.20
CA GLY A 738 -64.22 25.41 50.81
C GLY A 738 -65.64 25.56 50.27
N VAL A 739 -66.69 25.38 51.09
CA VAL A 739 -68.10 25.47 50.63
C VAL A 739 -68.46 26.84 50.03
N PHE A 740 -67.75 27.90 50.41
CA PHE A 740 -67.95 29.26 49.89
C PHE A 740 -66.90 29.69 48.86
N ASN A 741 -65.95 28.82 48.51
CA ASN A 741 -64.89 29.15 47.57
C ASN A 741 -65.39 28.97 46.12
N PRO A 742 -65.23 29.98 45.24
CA PRO A 742 -65.63 29.88 43.83
C PRO A 742 -65.03 28.68 43.08
N ALA A 743 -63.80 28.26 43.42
CA ALA A 743 -63.15 27.12 42.77
C ALA A 743 -63.78 25.77 43.16
N VAL A 744 -64.23 25.62 44.40
CA VAL A 744 -64.94 24.41 44.87
C VAL A 744 -66.34 24.35 44.27
N LEU A 745 -67.03 25.50 44.17
CA LEU A 745 -68.39 25.60 43.61
C LEU A 745 -68.44 25.42 42.09
N SER A 746 -67.43 25.93 41.37
CA SER A 746 -67.31 25.75 39.92
C SER A 746 -66.72 24.40 39.52
N GLY A 747 -66.12 23.68 40.48
CA GLY A 747 -65.38 22.45 40.21
C GLY A 747 -64.05 22.69 39.49
N GLU A 748 -63.56 23.93 39.43
CA GLU A 748 -62.32 24.30 38.73
C GLU A 748 -61.41 25.19 39.60
N SER A 749 -60.16 24.78 39.80
CA SER A 749 -59.12 25.59 40.46
C SER A 749 -58.20 26.23 39.42
N ALA A 750 -58.13 27.56 39.41
CA ALA A 750 -57.16 28.31 38.60
C ALA A 750 -55.77 28.26 39.24
N LEU A 751 -54.80 27.66 38.55
CA LEU A 751 -53.42 27.55 38.97
C LEU A 751 -52.66 28.82 38.58
N ARG A 752 -52.13 29.54 39.58
CA ARG A 752 -51.25 30.69 39.34
C ARG A 752 -49.87 30.25 38.90
N CYS A 753 -49.38 29.16 39.49
CA CYS A 753 -48.06 28.61 39.20
C CYS A 753 -47.93 27.19 39.75
N ALA A 754 -47.02 26.42 39.14
CA ALA A 754 -46.37 25.31 39.84
C ALA A 754 -44.88 25.34 39.57
N ARG A 755 -44.08 25.03 40.58
CA ARG A 755 -42.63 24.90 40.52
C ARG A 755 -42.24 23.51 41.02
N ILE A 756 -41.66 22.71 40.12
CA ILE A 756 -41.34 21.29 40.35
C ILE A 756 -39.84 21.10 40.14
N PRO A 757 -39.01 21.31 41.17
CA PRO A 757 -37.60 20.97 41.14
C PRO A 757 -37.39 19.48 41.42
N LEU A 758 -36.63 18.81 40.57
CA LEU A 758 -36.23 17.41 40.73
C LEU A 758 -34.71 17.33 40.62
N ARG A 759 -34.08 16.70 41.62
CA ARG A 759 -32.66 16.37 41.60
C ARG A 759 -32.49 14.87 41.42
N PHE A 760 -31.93 14.48 40.29
CA PHE A 760 -31.69 13.09 39.94
C PHE A 760 -30.36 12.59 40.48
N THR A 761 -30.39 11.41 41.06
CA THR A 761 -29.19 10.65 41.45
C THR A 761 -29.42 9.20 41.08
N HIS A 762 -28.65 8.67 40.13
CA HIS A 762 -28.80 7.31 39.58
C HIS A 762 -30.26 6.97 39.19
N GLY A 763 -30.92 7.86 38.45
CA GLY A 763 -32.30 7.66 37.98
C GLY A 763 -33.40 7.93 39.00
N ILE A 764 -33.07 8.23 40.27
CA ILE A 764 -34.04 8.58 41.31
C ILE A 764 -34.08 10.11 41.48
N GLY A 765 -35.19 10.72 41.10
CA GLY A 765 -35.47 12.14 41.25
C GLY A 765 -36.04 12.45 42.63
N ARG A 766 -35.34 13.23 43.45
CA ARG A 766 -35.87 13.76 44.72
C ARG A 766 -36.34 15.20 44.56
N THR A 767 -37.42 15.55 45.23
CA THR A 767 -37.88 16.95 45.31
C THR A 767 -37.00 17.71 46.30
N ASP A 768 -35.93 18.32 45.81
CA ASP A 768 -35.05 19.18 46.60
C ASP A 768 -34.68 20.45 45.80
N PRO A 769 -35.26 21.63 46.14
CA PRO A 769 -36.21 21.91 47.23
C PRO A 769 -37.62 21.32 47.02
N ASP A 770 -38.58 21.61 47.90
CA ASP A 770 -39.95 21.08 47.78
C ASP A 770 -40.67 21.59 46.51
N ILE A 771 -41.62 20.81 46.00
CA ILE A 771 -42.55 21.25 44.95
C ILE A 771 -43.52 22.26 45.54
N VAL A 772 -43.81 23.34 44.83
CA VAL A 772 -44.79 24.36 45.24
C VAL A 772 -45.84 24.54 44.14
N VAL A 773 -47.10 24.48 44.53
CA VAL A 773 -48.27 24.65 43.66
C VAL A 773 -49.15 25.73 44.28
N GLU A 774 -49.45 26.82 43.57
CA GLU A 774 -50.34 27.87 44.08
C GLU A 774 -51.56 28.06 43.18
N THR A 775 -52.72 28.12 43.81
CA THR A 775 -53.99 28.53 43.21
C THR A 775 -54.31 29.98 43.59
N ALA A 776 -55.52 30.45 43.30
CA ALA A 776 -56.00 31.74 43.79
C ALA A 776 -56.18 31.81 45.32
N SER A 777 -56.30 30.67 46.02
CA SER A 777 -56.66 30.63 47.44
C SER A 777 -55.82 29.68 48.30
N VAL A 778 -55.06 28.76 47.69
CA VAL A 778 -54.30 27.72 48.38
C VAL A 778 -52.88 27.65 47.83
N MET A 779 -51.94 27.36 48.72
CA MET A 779 -50.60 26.91 48.37
C MET A 779 -50.41 25.47 48.86
N ALA A 780 -50.01 24.57 47.98
CA ALA A 780 -49.65 23.21 48.31
C ALA A 780 -48.16 22.99 48.16
N VAL A 781 -47.56 22.39 49.20
CA VAL A 781 -46.15 22.00 49.21
C VAL A 781 -46.09 20.48 49.13
N ALA A 782 -45.35 19.94 48.16
CA ALA A 782 -45.17 18.51 47.99
C ALA A 782 -43.71 18.09 48.11
N ARG A 783 -43.47 16.99 48.82
CA ARG A 783 -42.14 16.40 49.02
C ARG A 783 -42.18 14.89 48.76
N GLY A 784 -41.14 14.38 48.12
CA GLY A 784 -40.93 12.94 47.99
C GLY A 784 -39.94 12.59 46.88
N SER A 785 -40.23 11.51 46.15
CA SER A 785 -39.35 10.98 45.11
C SER A 785 -40.10 10.40 43.93
N VAL A 786 -39.43 10.45 42.78
CA VAL A 786 -39.82 9.86 41.50
C VAL A 786 -38.70 8.91 41.09
N ASP A 787 -38.99 7.63 41.01
CA ASP A 787 -38.06 6.59 40.58
C ASP A 787 -38.38 6.21 39.13
N LEU A 788 -37.53 6.66 38.20
CA LEU A 788 -37.73 6.40 36.77
C LEU A 788 -37.43 4.95 36.39
N ALA A 789 -36.49 4.32 37.09
CA ALA A 789 -36.09 2.94 36.84
C ALA A 789 -37.12 1.96 37.42
N GLY A 790 -37.64 2.26 38.60
CA GLY A 790 -38.65 1.47 39.29
C GLY A 790 -40.11 1.79 38.90
N ASP A 791 -40.33 2.70 37.94
CA ASP A 791 -41.66 3.21 37.53
C ASP A 791 -42.55 3.54 38.74
N ARG A 792 -42.04 4.37 39.68
CA ARG A 792 -42.73 4.65 40.94
C ARG A 792 -42.70 6.13 41.31
N ILE A 793 -43.83 6.62 41.81
CA ILE A 793 -43.97 7.94 42.42
C ILE A 793 -44.43 7.79 43.86
N ASP A 794 -43.83 8.60 44.74
CA ASP A 794 -44.24 8.73 46.14
C ASP A 794 -44.05 10.19 46.55
N LEU A 795 -45.15 10.93 46.64
CA LEU A 795 -45.17 12.33 47.06
C LEU A 795 -46.16 12.51 48.21
N ALA A 796 -45.76 13.22 49.26
CA ALA A 796 -46.63 13.72 50.30
C ALA A 796 -46.93 15.20 50.03
N VAL A 797 -48.21 15.58 50.03
CA VAL A 797 -48.69 16.91 49.69
C VAL A 797 -49.42 17.52 50.88
N VAL A 798 -49.01 18.73 51.27
CA VAL A 798 -49.62 19.49 52.36
C VAL A 798 -50.17 20.80 51.80
N PRO A 799 -51.48 20.90 51.56
CA PRO A 799 -52.13 22.13 51.13
C PRO A 799 -52.37 23.07 52.33
N ARG A 800 -52.37 24.39 52.09
CA ARG A 800 -52.70 25.41 53.10
C ARG A 800 -53.29 26.67 52.45
N PRO A 801 -54.06 27.50 53.18
CA PRO A 801 -54.55 28.76 52.64
C PRO A 801 -53.39 29.68 52.22
N LEU A 802 -53.56 30.39 51.11
CA LEU A 802 -52.56 31.32 50.59
C LEU A 802 -52.35 32.47 51.60
N GLY A 803 -51.09 32.76 51.96
CA GLY A 803 -50.74 33.78 52.97
C GLY A 803 -50.85 33.33 54.43
N ALA A 804 -51.30 32.11 54.71
CA ALA A 804 -51.36 31.56 56.07
C ALA A 804 -49.96 31.16 56.60
N GLY A 805 -49.77 31.26 57.93
CA GLY A 805 -48.54 30.85 58.59
C GLY A 805 -48.31 29.31 58.56
N PRO A 806 -47.09 28.82 58.81
CA PRO A 806 -46.74 27.39 58.69
C PRO A 806 -47.56 26.42 59.55
N GLN A 807 -48.22 26.93 60.59
CA GLN A 807 -49.04 26.19 61.56
C GLN A 807 -50.44 25.87 61.02
N MET A 808 -50.94 26.60 60.01
CA MET A 808 -52.25 26.39 59.40
C MET A 808 -52.10 25.47 58.19
N THR A 809 -52.53 24.22 58.33
CA THR A 809 -52.50 23.21 57.27
C THR A 809 -53.90 22.70 56.99
N GLY A 810 -54.16 22.38 55.72
CA GLY A 810 -55.37 21.70 55.27
C GLY A 810 -55.23 20.18 55.36
N TYR A 811 -56.13 19.45 54.70
CA TYR A 811 -56.11 18.00 54.62
C TYR A 811 -54.93 17.53 53.75
N ALA A 812 -53.91 16.94 54.38
CA ALA A 812 -52.79 16.35 53.68
C ALA A 812 -53.20 15.10 52.89
N PHE A 813 -52.51 14.85 51.78
CA PHE A 813 -52.74 13.68 50.94
C PHE A 813 -51.44 13.20 50.32
N THR A 814 -51.43 11.95 49.87
CA THR A 814 -50.29 11.32 49.21
C THR A 814 -50.62 10.98 47.77
N ILE A 815 -49.60 11.03 46.91
CA ILE A 815 -49.62 10.58 45.52
C ILE A 815 -48.65 9.41 45.41
N LYS A 816 -49.18 8.19 45.33
CA LYS A 816 -48.39 6.95 45.32
C LYS A 816 -48.83 6.03 44.18
N GLY A 817 -47.91 5.28 43.59
CA GLY A 817 -48.21 4.29 42.56
C GLY A 817 -47.19 4.28 41.43
N THR A 818 -47.61 3.80 40.25
CA THR A 818 -46.77 3.85 39.04
C THR A 818 -46.87 5.23 38.38
N LEU A 819 -45.88 5.60 37.55
CA LEU A 819 -45.86 6.92 36.92
C LEU A 819 -47.04 7.10 35.94
N GLY A 820 -47.49 6.01 35.31
CA GLY A 820 -48.63 6.01 34.39
C GLY A 820 -50.01 5.99 35.05
N ALA A 821 -50.11 5.60 36.33
CA ALA A 821 -51.39 5.50 37.05
C ALA A 821 -51.23 5.79 38.56
N PRO A 822 -50.83 7.02 38.94
CA PRO A 822 -50.68 7.39 40.33
C PRO A 822 -52.04 7.43 41.05
N ARG A 823 -52.09 6.97 42.30
CA ARG A 823 -53.29 7.03 43.15
C ARG A 823 -53.14 8.14 44.18
N ILE A 824 -54.23 8.86 44.39
CA ILE A 824 -54.34 9.92 45.40
C ILE A 824 -55.12 9.37 46.60
N ALA A 825 -54.55 9.47 47.80
CA ALA A 825 -55.19 9.05 49.04
C ALA A 825 -54.99 10.11 50.13
N LEU A 826 -55.98 10.31 50.99
CA LEU A 826 -55.83 11.14 52.19
C LEU A 826 -54.77 10.52 53.11
N ASP A 827 -53.94 11.36 53.71
CA ASP A 827 -52.88 10.93 54.62
C ASP A 827 -53.49 10.55 55.98
N ASP A 828 -53.29 9.30 56.42
CA ASP A 828 -53.96 8.68 57.55
C ASP A 828 -53.13 8.67 58.86
N GLY A 829 -51.99 9.39 58.95
CA GLY A 829 -51.28 9.56 60.22
C GLY A 829 -50.02 10.45 60.27
N VAL A 830 -49.93 11.24 61.36
CA VAL A 830 -48.81 12.03 61.94
C VAL A 830 -47.84 12.75 60.99
N HIS A 831 -48.01 14.08 60.94
CA HIS A 831 -47.20 15.06 60.21
C HIS A 831 -45.68 14.90 60.40
N PRO A 832 -44.91 14.74 59.30
CA PRO A 832 -43.49 15.06 59.31
C PRO A 832 -43.31 16.57 59.51
N ALA A 833 -42.33 16.95 60.34
CA ALA A 833 -42.06 18.29 60.80
C ALA A 833 -42.21 19.40 59.73
N ALA A 834 -42.86 20.49 60.16
CA ALA A 834 -43.02 21.79 59.52
C ALA A 834 -42.17 22.02 58.26
N ALA A 835 -42.86 22.22 57.13
CA ALA A 835 -42.26 22.76 55.91
C ALA A 835 -41.43 24.01 56.27
N ARG A 836 -40.11 23.95 56.02
CA ARG A 836 -39.23 25.13 56.03
C ARG A 836 -39.85 26.18 55.11
N ARG A 837 -39.68 27.47 55.43
CA ARG A 837 -40.23 28.65 54.71
C ARG A 837 -40.33 28.41 53.19
N ALA A 838 -41.46 27.89 52.72
CA ALA A 838 -41.75 27.79 51.31
C ALA A 838 -42.11 29.20 50.85
N THR A 839 -41.19 29.82 50.10
CA THR A 839 -41.41 31.09 49.41
C THR A 839 -42.36 30.87 48.24
N SER A 840 -43.13 31.91 47.91
CA SER A 840 -44.05 31.84 46.78
C SER A 840 -43.32 31.43 45.51
N CYS A 841 -43.98 30.65 44.66
CA CYS A 841 -43.49 30.25 43.35
C CYS A 841 -43.13 31.43 42.42
N MET A 842 -43.66 32.62 42.70
CA MET A 842 -43.43 33.87 41.95
C MET A 842 -42.23 34.66 42.48
N SER A 843 -41.61 34.24 43.59
CA SER A 843 -40.35 34.79 44.06
C SER A 843 -39.20 34.30 43.15
N PRO A 844 -38.30 35.18 42.69
CA PRO A 844 -37.23 34.86 41.74
C PRO A 844 -36.28 33.75 42.23
#